data_AF-A0A8C2MVE1-F1
#
_entry.id   AF-A0A8C2MVE1-F1
#
_cell.length_a   1.000
_cell.length_b   1.000
_cell.length_c   1.000
_cell.angle_alpha   90.00
_cell.angle_beta   90.00
_cell.angle_gamma   90.00
#
_symmetry.space_group_name_H-M   'P 1'
#
loop_
_entity.id
_entity.type
_entity.pdbx_description
1 polymer ?
#
loop_
_entity_poly.entity_id
_entity_poly.type
_entity_poly.pdbx_seq_one_letter_code
_entity_poly.pdbx_strand_id
1 'polypeptide(L)'
;MGAPALLWPPLLLPLIIVLFGQPPGTSAQNQACSVTSEYFEIKENTNVSEPLANISVPNGQQVSLGSSSTPSAFKIAGDQLFLTAIPDYEENPLLEAVLECKTGESVVTVLRVFVVVQDVNDNAPEFPFTIKKHDVAEDTRVGSIVIPGTELEAKDADKDDTLIYTLQEVTPDASSFFSLVGQNNPALRLEKTLDFYKIQSMTLKLLARDTLEEDKNPSHTATATLVLNVLPADLRTPWFLPCSFSDGYSCIQAQYHGVVPIGYTLPSPLILSPGPIYAVDGDQGINQPIIYSIVAGNTDDTFIINADSGNLTMAKSIPRPMTFTLVVRADQVDMARYSITQAIVDAGNATGTPLQFSRNRYHGTVVLGSKAGTEVKDRTSPSEILRIQAQYPGFPDLDSATTYQITNSSDFKMEEDVMLTTVAMEHVDTFYVEVEATNTVTMDTATTVVEIQVTEQEPPITGEPQGEDQRFSTVDMAVLGGVLGALLLLALICLCILIHKHYRHRFNCCSGKVSPPPPLSVYDNLAFFPDHKASWLSTSNPQPQPDPETARPPSGPQSPMSSSLTPPSSAPPSPELRAPGSPKTVQAGDSPLAVRSILTKERRPEGEGGYKAVWFGKDIREEADVVVLNEPAAGVDSASASGSEGSDEDSPNQSYI
;
A
#
# COMPACT_ATOMS: atom_id res chain seq x y z
N MET A 1 -2.55 67.66 57.23
CA MET A 1 -3.47 68.16 56.19
C MET A 1 -3.73 66.98 55.25
N GLY A 2 -4.95 66.57 54.90
CA GLY A 2 -6.27 66.95 55.41
C GLY A 2 -7.37 66.29 54.55
N ALA A 3 -8.42 65.74 55.16
CA ALA A 3 -9.66 65.33 54.46
C ALA A 3 -10.52 66.58 54.16
N PRO A 4 -11.52 66.57 53.23
CA PRO A 4 -12.73 65.71 53.24
C PRO A 4 -12.84 64.82 51.97
N ALA A 5 -13.73 63.83 51.80
CA ALA A 5 -15.01 63.41 52.42
C ALA A 5 -16.31 64.11 51.91
N LEU A 6 -17.09 63.39 51.07
CA LEU A 6 -18.51 63.57 50.71
C LEU A 6 -18.96 62.23 50.07
N LEU A 7 -19.72 61.33 50.72
CA LEU A 7 -21.15 61.34 51.09
C LEU A 7 -22.09 61.31 49.84
N TRP A 8 -22.66 60.15 49.46
CA TRP A 8 -23.92 59.54 49.97
C TRP A 8 -25.19 60.36 49.60
N PRO A 9 -26.33 59.73 49.23
CA PRO A 9 -26.89 58.58 49.95
C PRO A 9 -27.51 57.42 49.14
N PRO A 10 -27.67 56.22 49.76
CA PRO A 10 -28.68 55.24 49.36
C PRO A 10 -30.07 55.61 49.90
N LEU A 11 -31.14 55.08 49.28
CA LEU A 11 -32.52 55.21 49.77
C LEU A 11 -32.76 54.29 50.98
N LEU A 12 -33.52 54.78 51.97
CA LEU A 12 -33.85 54.11 53.22
C LEU A 12 -35.21 54.59 53.75
N LEU A 13 -35.77 53.81 54.69
CA LEU A 13 -36.95 54.12 55.54
C LEU A 13 -38.34 54.06 54.87
N PRO A 14 -39.42 53.85 55.65
CA PRO A 14 -39.47 53.71 57.11
C PRO A 14 -39.82 52.31 57.64
N LEU A 15 -39.09 51.91 58.69
CA LEU A 15 -39.57 50.96 59.68
C LEU A 15 -40.66 51.64 60.52
N ILE A 16 -41.87 51.09 60.57
CA ILE A 16 -42.92 51.52 61.52
C ILE A 16 -43.13 50.41 62.55
N ILE A 17 -42.63 50.64 63.77
CA ILE A 17 -42.97 49.82 64.93
C ILE A 17 -44.25 50.40 65.54
N VAL A 18 -45.33 49.63 65.51
CA VAL A 18 -46.54 49.88 66.31
C VAL A 18 -46.76 48.68 67.21
N LEU A 19 -46.63 48.91 68.52
CA LEU A 19 -47.01 47.96 69.56
C LEU A 19 -48.54 47.93 69.68
N PHE A 20 -49.17 46.82 69.32
CA PHE A 20 -50.46 46.41 69.88
C PHE A 20 -50.43 44.92 70.26
N GLY A 21 -51.15 44.59 71.32
CA GLY A 21 -50.94 43.36 72.09
C GLY A 21 -51.50 42.10 71.47
N GLN A 22 -51.13 40.96 72.05
CA GLN A 22 -51.70 39.64 71.76
C GLN A 22 -53.23 39.65 72.01
N PRO A 23 -54.06 39.28 71.03
CA PRO A 23 -55.34 38.65 71.32
C PRO A 23 -55.10 37.18 71.71
N PRO A 24 -55.81 36.62 72.71
CA PRO A 24 -55.72 35.20 73.00
C PRO A 24 -56.48 34.36 71.96
N GLY A 25 -55.82 33.33 71.43
CA GLY A 25 -56.43 32.10 70.89
C GLY A 25 -57.63 32.21 69.94
N THR A 26 -57.35 32.33 68.64
CA THR A 26 -58.22 31.70 67.62
C THR A 26 -57.36 30.86 66.68
N SER A 27 -57.46 29.53 66.80
CA SER A 27 -56.84 28.62 65.83
C SER A 27 -57.67 28.61 64.56
N ALA A 28 -57.22 29.33 63.53
CA ALA A 28 -57.67 29.07 62.16
C ALA A 28 -57.28 27.62 61.81
N GLN A 29 -58.28 26.75 61.63
CA GLN A 29 -58.03 25.40 61.15
C GLN A 29 -57.67 25.46 59.66
N ASN A 30 -56.60 24.77 59.26
CA ASN A 30 -56.28 24.59 57.84
C ASN A 30 -57.46 23.89 57.16
N GLN A 31 -58.12 24.59 56.22
CA GLN A 31 -59.23 24.04 55.43
C GLN A 31 -58.76 23.38 54.11
N ALA A 32 -57.49 23.53 53.75
CA ALA A 32 -56.86 22.87 52.62
C ALA A 32 -55.91 21.77 53.10
N CYS A 33 -55.71 20.73 52.28
CA CYS A 33 -54.64 19.77 52.48
C CYS A 33 -53.25 20.40 52.30
N SER A 34 -52.24 19.86 52.99
CA SER A 34 -50.84 20.24 52.80
C SER A 34 -49.92 19.03 52.98
N VAL A 35 -48.81 18.96 52.24
CA VAL A 35 -47.80 17.89 52.32
C VAL A 35 -46.51 18.41 52.97
N THR A 36 -45.71 17.55 53.61
CA THR A 36 -44.47 17.97 54.31
C THR A 36 -43.34 18.42 53.38
N SER A 37 -43.29 17.92 52.15
CA SER A 37 -42.48 18.46 51.05
C SER A 37 -43.16 18.14 49.73
N GLU A 38 -43.05 19.04 48.76
CA GLU A 38 -43.52 18.86 47.38
C GLU A 38 -42.41 18.38 46.44
N TYR A 39 -41.15 18.32 46.92
CA TYR A 39 -39.97 17.95 46.14
C TYR A 39 -39.07 16.98 46.90
N PHE A 40 -38.57 15.98 46.18
CA PHE A 40 -37.61 14.98 46.63
C PHE A 40 -36.60 14.71 45.51
N GLU A 41 -35.34 14.49 45.89
CA GLU A 41 -34.30 13.95 45.01
C GLU A 41 -33.92 12.57 45.54
N ILE A 42 -34.03 11.54 44.70
CA ILE A 42 -33.82 10.15 45.09
C ILE A 42 -32.96 9.48 44.02
N LYS A 43 -31.86 8.83 44.43
CA LYS A 43 -31.04 8.05 43.50
C LYS A 43 -31.84 6.88 42.94
N GLU A 44 -31.61 6.56 41.68
CA GLU A 44 -32.15 5.32 41.11
C GLU A 44 -31.59 4.07 41.79
N ASN A 45 -32.17 2.92 41.46
CA ASN A 45 -31.92 1.62 42.09
C ASN A 45 -32.13 1.59 43.62
N THR A 46 -32.58 2.70 44.23
CA THR A 46 -32.71 2.86 45.68
C THR A 46 -34.11 2.41 46.13
N ASN A 47 -34.15 1.29 46.87
CA ASN A 47 -35.37 0.77 47.48
C ASN A 47 -35.74 1.60 48.73
N VAL A 48 -36.57 2.63 48.55
CA VAL A 48 -37.09 3.48 49.63
C VAL A 48 -38.20 2.76 50.39
N SER A 49 -37.96 2.46 51.66
CA SER A 49 -38.86 1.68 52.53
C SER A 49 -39.78 2.54 53.40
N GLU A 50 -39.33 3.76 53.65
CA GLU A 50 -39.89 4.79 54.49
C GLU A 50 -40.91 5.67 53.73
N PRO A 51 -41.86 6.31 54.43
CA PRO A 51 -42.75 7.27 53.79
C PRO A 51 -41.97 8.51 53.32
N LEU A 52 -42.18 8.90 52.06
CA LEU A 52 -41.62 10.13 51.49
C LEU A 52 -42.13 11.36 52.24
N ALA A 53 -43.45 11.42 52.46
CA ALA A 53 -44.11 12.60 52.98
C ALA A 53 -45.32 12.26 53.85
N ASN A 54 -45.59 13.10 54.85
CA ASN A 54 -46.85 13.10 55.59
C ASN A 54 -47.82 14.10 54.92
N ILE A 55 -49.08 13.71 54.83
CA ILE A 55 -50.17 14.44 54.19
C ILE A 55 -51.12 14.92 55.30
N SER A 56 -51.13 16.22 55.59
CA SER A 56 -52.10 16.80 56.51
C SER A 56 -53.45 16.93 55.81
N VAL A 57 -54.40 16.06 56.19
CA VAL A 57 -55.77 16.02 55.65
C VAL A 57 -56.75 16.61 56.67
N PRO A 58 -57.49 17.70 56.35
CA PRO A 58 -58.48 18.27 57.27
C PRO A 58 -59.65 17.33 57.57
N ASN A 59 -60.23 17.46 58.76
CA ASN A 59 -61.38 16.65 59.21
C ASN A 59 -62.55 16.72 58.20
N GLY A 60 -62.97 15.56 57.69
CA GLY A 60 -64.05 15.42 56.71
C GLY A 60 -63.60 15.33 55.26
N GLN A 61 -62.29 15.47 54.98
CA GLN A 61 -61.71 15.23 53.66
C GLN A 61 -61.09 13.83 53.56
N GLN A 62 -60.88 13.35 52.34
CA GLN A 62 -60.11 12.14 52.03
C GLN A 62 -59.10 12.44 50.92
N VAL A 63 -57.89 11.91 51.00
CA VAL A 63 -56.87 12.04 49.95
C VAL A 63 -56.85 10.80 49.06
N SER A 64 -56.59 11.00 47.77
CA SER A 64 -56.49 9.94 46.76
C SER A 64 -55.42 10.31 45.73
N LEU A 65 -54.78 9.31 45.11
CA LEU A 65 -53.92 9.55 43.94
C LEU A 65 -54.81 9.87 42.73
N GLY A 66 -54.56 11.01 42.09
CA GLY A 66 -55.21 11.43 40.86
C GLY A 66 -54.71 10.67 39.65
N SER A 67 -55.54 10.58 38.60
CA SER A 67 -55.26 9.77 37.39
C SER A 67 -54.07 10.25 36.55
N SER A 68 -53.51 11.43 36.87
CA SER A 68 -52.30 11.99 36.24
C SER A 68 -51.02 11.71 37.05
N SER A 69 -51.09 10.93 38.13
CA SER A 69 -49.89 10.46 38.85
C SER A 69 -49.14 9.41 38.01
N THR A 70 -47.82 9.30 38.16
CA THR A 70 -47.02 8.26 37.51
C THR A 70 -47.57 6.86 37.87
N PRO A 71 -47.94 6.01 36.90
CA PRO A 71 -48.60 4.73 37.18
C PRO A 71 -47.78 3.82 38.09
N SER A 72 -48.41 3.21 39.10
CA SER A 72 -47.82 2.27 40.06
C SER A 72 -46.64 2.77 40.91
N ALA A 73 -46.09 3.95 40.63
CA ALA A 73 -44.92 4.51 41.31
C ALA A 73 -45.19 4.92 42.77
N PHE A 74 -46.44 5.22 43.12
CA PHE A 74 -46.82 5.75 44.43
C PHE A 74 -47.98 5.00 45.08
N LYS A 75 -47.99 5.01 46.42
CA LYS A 75 -49.09 4.51 47.25
C LYS A 75 -49.32 5.42 48.45
N ILE A 76 -50.58 5.69 48.76
CA ILE A 76 -50.96 6.32 50.04
C ILE A 76 -51.34 5.22 51.04
N ALA A 77 -50.84 5.31 52.26
CA ALA A 77 -51.24 4.44 53.37
C ALA A 77 -51.43 5.28 54.64
N GLY A 78 -52.68 5.35 55.12
CA GLY A 78 -53.05 6.31 56.17
C GLY A 78 -52.92 7.75 55.67
N ASP A 79 -52.20 8.57 56.43
CA ASP A 79 -51.84 9.95 56.13
C ASP A 79 -50.43 10.08 55.53
N GLN A 80 -49.85 9.01 54.97
CA GLN A 80 -48.47 8.99 54.46
C GLN A 80 -48.39 8.57 52.98
N LEU A 81 -47.51 9.22 52.23
CA LEU A 81 -47.15 8.90 50.85
C LEU A 81 -45.89 8.02 50.82
N PHE A 82 -45.96 6.90 50.13
CA PHE A 82 -44.85 5.98 49.89
C PHE A 82 -44.52 5.91 48.40
N LEU A 83 -43.24 5.76 48.09
CA LEU A 83 -42.79 5.26 46.79
C LEU A 83 -43.02 3.74 46.75
N THR A 84 -43.45 3.21 45.61
CA THR A 84 -43.67 1.75 45.41
C THR A 84 -43.00 1.19 44.17
N ALA A 85 -42.56 2.03 43.24
CA ALA A 85 -41.55 1.65 42.27
C ALA A 85 -40.15 1.78 42.88
N ILE A 86 -39.19 0.99 42.40
CA ILE A 86 -37.77 1.36 42.48
C ILE A 86 -37.58 2.41 41.37
N PRO A 87 -36.99 3.59 41.66
CA PRO A 87 -36.72 4.58 40.62
C PRO A 87 -35.61 4.09 39.67
N ASP A 88 -35.76 4.45 38.41
CA ASP A 88 -34.98 4.05 37.23
C ASP A 88 -34.96 5.31 36.32
N TYR A 89 -33.77 5.83 36.01
CA TYR A 89 -33.60 7.13 35.34
C TYR A 89 -33.88 7.02 33.84
N GLU A 90 -33.49 5.92 33.20
CA GLU A 90 -33.72 5.65 31.78
C GLU A 90 -35.22 5.45 31.46
N GLU A 91 -35.99 4.83 32.37
CA GLU A 91 -37.44 4.69 32.21
C GLU A 91 -38.18 6.00 32.52
N ASN A 92 -37.92 6.62 33.70
CA ASN A 92 -38.70 7.76 34.18
C ASN A 92 -37.88 8.71 35.10
N PRO A 93 -37.16 9.72 34.56
CA PRO A 93 -36.30 10.61 35.35
C PRO A 93 -37.06 11.59 36.28
N LEU A 94 -38.40 11.65 36.16
CA LEU A 94 -39.29 12.46 37.00
C LEU A 94 -40.59 11.69 37.28
N LEU A 95 -40.84 11.38 38.56
CA LEU A 95 -42.09 10.76 39.01
C LEU A 95 -42.98 11.83 39.67
N GLU A 96 -44.25 11.91 39.29
CA GLU A 96 -45.22 12.86 39.87
C GLU A 96 -46.34 12.12 40.61
N ALA A 97 -46.58 12.46 41.88
CA ALA A 97 -47.77 12.06 42.63
C ALA A 97 -48.75 13.25 42.70
N VAL A 98 -49.91 13.11 42.06
CA VAL A 98 -50.99 14.10 42.10
C VAL A 98 -51.92 13.73 43.25
N LEU A 99 -51.89 14.48 44.35
CA LEU A 99 -52.70 14.22 45.54
C LEU A 99 -54.02 14.99 45.45
N GLU A 100 -55.11 14.29 45.12
CA GLU A 100 -56.46 14.85 45.08
C GLU A 100 -57.14 14.68 46.45
N CYS A 101 -57.26 15.78 47.19
CA CYS A 101 -58.08 15.86 48.40
C CYS A 101 -59.53 16.19 48.06
N LYS A 102 -60.45 15.33 48.51
CA LYS A 102 -61.88 15.32 48.17
C LYS A 102 -62.76 15.47 49.41
N THR A 103 -63.87 16.19 49.27
CA THR A 103 -64.97 16.23 50.24
C THR A 103 -66.21 15.63 49.56
N GLY A 104 -66.57 14.41 49.96
CA GLY A 104 -67.45 13.57 49.12
C GLY A 104 -66.76 13.28 47.78
N GLU A 105 -67.46 13.50 46.68
CA GLU A 105 -66.91 13.31 45.32
C GLU A 105 -66.17 14.56 44.78
N SER A 106 -66.31 15.72 45.42
CA SER A 106 -65.74 16.98 44.93
C SER A 106 -64.29 17.17 45.38
N VAL A 107 -63.37 17.36 44.43
CA VAL A 107 -61.97 17.74 44.71
C VAL A 107 -61.93 19.18 45.24
N VAL A 108 -61.31 19.37 46.40
CA VAL A 108 -61.18 20.67 47.11
C VAL A 108 -59.75 21.21 47.05
N THR A 109 -58.75 20.32 46.98
CA THR A 109 -57.34 20.71 46.85
C THR A 109 -56.61 19.65 46.02
N VAL A 110 -55.75 20.09 45.11
CA VAL A 110 -54.81 19.23 44.39
C VAL A 110 -53.41 19.69 44.78
N LEU A 111 -52.61 18.76 45.33
CA LEU A 111 -51.18 18.96 45.55
C LEU A 111 -50.40 18.12 44.53
N ARG A 112 -49.15 18.50 44.27
CA ARG A 112 -48.23 17.75 43.41
C ARG A 112 -46.98 17.47 44.22
N VAL A 113 -46.51 16.23 44.22
CA VAL A 113 -45.23 15.83 44.80
C VAL A 113 -44.36 15.28 43.69
N PHE A 114 -43.19 15.88 43.51
CA PHE A 114 -42.22 15.50 42.50
C PHE A 114 -41.07 14.74 43.13
N VAL A 115 -40.75 13.57 42.58
CA VAL A 115 -39.52 12.83 42.82
C VAL A 115 -38.66 12.98 41.58
N VAL A 116 -37.60 13.77 41.69
CA VAL A 116 -36.54 13.84 40.68
C VAL A 116 -35.63 12.64 40.90
N VAL A 117 -35.44 11.82 39.88
CA VAL A 117 -34.50 10.70 39.94
C VAL A 117 -33.09 11.26 39.73
N GLN A 118 -32.18 10.94 40.64
CA GLN A 118 -30.75 11.20 40.47
C GLN A 118 -30.13 9.98 39.76
N ASP A 119 -29.67 10.24 38.53
CA ASP A 119 -28.79 9.39 37.73
C ASP A 119 -27.64 8.77 38.55
N VAL A 120 -27.40 7.48 38.33
CA VAL A 120 -26.30 6.69 38.89
C VAL A 120 -25.79 5.71 37.83
N ASN A 121 -24.77 6.14 37.09
CA ASN A 121 -23.91 5.37 36.20
C ASN A 121 -23.85 3.85 36.51
N ASP A 122 -24.75 3.07 35.92
CA ASP A 122 -24.89 1.61 36.10
C ASP A 122 -25.15 0.85 34.78
N ASN A 123 -25.52 1.57 33.71
CA ASN A 123 -25.45 1.05 32.35
C ASN A 123 -24.00 0.86 31.92
N ALA A 124 -23.80 0.32 30.72
CA ALA A 124 -22.49 0.12 30.15
C ALA A 124 -22.49 0.52 28.68
N PRO A 125 -21.40 1.13 28.17
CA PRO A 125 -21.37 1.55 26.80
C PRO A 125 -21.45 0.34 25.85
N GLU A 126 -22.25 0.44 24.79
CA GLU A 126 -22.39 -0.58 23.76
C GLU A 126 -21.97 -0.04 22.39
N PHE A 127 -21.10 -0.78 21.69
CA PHE A 127 -20.85 -0.56 20.26
C PHE A 127 -21.93 -1.27 19.43
N PRO A 128 -22.51 -0.63 18.39
CA PRO A 128 -23.47 -1.27 17.49
C PRO A 128 -22.84 -2.34 16.56
N PHE A 129 -21.59 -2.75 16.82
CA PHE A 129 -20.84 -3.77 16.09
C PHE A 129 -19.77 -4.39 17.01
N THR A 130 -19.51 -5.69 16.85
CA THR A 130 -18.38 -6.37 17.53
C THR A 130 -17.10 -6.36 16.70
N ILE A 131 -17.23 -6.33 15.37
CA ILE A 131 -16.12 -6.24 14.41
C ILE A 131 -16.48 -5.23 13.31
N LYS A 132 -15.69 -4.17 13.19
CA LYS A 132 -15.72 -3.24 12.05
C LYS A 132 -14.65 -3.68 11.05
N LYS A 133 -15.05 -4.09 9.85
CA LYS A 133 -14.14 -4.24 8.70
C LYS A 133 -14.15 -2.94 7.89
N HIS A 134 -12.99 -2.53 7.40
CA HIS A 134 -12.84 -1.38 6.53
C HIS A 134 -11.62 -1.55 5.63
N ASP A 135 -11.68 -1.03 4.41
CA ASP A 135 -10.66 -1.22 3.38
C ASP A 135 -10.02 0.14 3.06
N VAL A 136 -8.69 0.24 3.09
CA VAL A 136 -7.93 1.48 2.93
C VAL A 136 -6.89 1.30 1.82
N ALA A 137 -6.96 2.10 0.75
CA ALA A 137 -5.97 2.05 -0.32
C ALA A 137 -4.59 2.54 0.16
N GLU A 138 -3.50 1.93 -0.30
CA GLU A 138 -2.17 2.25 0.25
C GLU A 138 -1.68 3.68 -0.05
N ASP A 139 -2.21 4.31 -1.10
CA ASP A 139 -1.99 5.71 -1.47
C ASP A 139 -2.77 6.72 -0.60
N THR A 140 -3.60 6.23 0.33
CA THR A 140 -4.41 7.05 1.23
C THR A 140 -3.53 8.07 1.96
N ARG A 141 -3.86 9.35 1.78
CA ARG A 141 -3.06 10.47 2.29
C ARG A 141 -3.00 10.47 3.83
N VAL A 142 -1.78 10.48 4.37
CA VAL A 142 -1.51 10.70 5.81
C VAL A 142 -2.21 11.97 6.33
N GLY A 143 -2.84 11.85 7.49
CA GLY A 143 -3.70 12.85 8.11
C GLY A 143 -5.19 12.74 7.73
N SER A 144 -5.56 11.86 6.79
CA SER A 144 -6.96 11.61 6.44
C SER A 144 -7.71 10.81 7.52
N ILE A 145 -9.01 11.07 7.63
CA ILE A 145 -9.93 10.25 8.40
C ILE A 145 -10.33 9.06 7.51
N VAL A 146 -9.96 7.85 7.95
CA VAL A 146 -10.30 6.61 7.23
C VAL A 146 -11.68 6.10 7.63
N ILE A 147 -12.05 6.19 8.92
CA ILE A 147 -13.39 5.85 9.41
C ILE A 147 -13.94 7.02 10.22
N PRO A 148 -15.11 7.59 9.89
CA PRO A 148 -15.68 8.71 10.63
C PRO A 148 -16.17 8.29 12.03
N GLY A 149 -16.19 9.23 12.98
CA GLY A 149 -16.57 8.95 14.37
C GLY A 149 -17.99 8.39 14.50
N THR A 150 -18.93 8.85 13.67
CA THR A 150 -20.32 8.36 13.59
C THR A 150 -20.45 6.89 13.14
N GLU A 151 -19.35 6.27 12.71
CA GLU A 151 -19.28 4.86 12.34
C GLU A 151 -18.53 4.01 13.36
N LEU A 152 -18.01 4.63 14.42
CA LEU A 152 -17.21 4.06 15.49
C LEU A 152 -17.68 4.47 16.90
N GLU A 153 -18.76 5.25 17.01
CA GLU A 153 -19.38 5.61 18.29
C GLU A 153 -19.98 4.35 18.97
N ALA A 154 -19.67 4.22 20.26
CA ALA A 154 -20.50 3.48 21.21
C ALA A 154 -21.59 4.41 21.76
N LYS A 155 -22.62 3.85 22.39
CA LYS A 155 -23.66 4.59 23.11
C LYS A 155 -23.71 4.14 24.55
N ASP A 156 -23.94 5.08 25.45
CA ASP A 156 -24.42 4.79 26.79
C ASP A 156 -25.92 5.11 26.90
N ALA A 157 -26.53 4.63 27.98
CA ALA A 157 -27.90 4.98 28.35
C ALA A 157 -27.94 5.97 29.53
N ASP A 158 -26.93 5.91 30.41
CA ASP A 158 -26.68 6.87 31.48
C ASP A 158 -26.70 8.33 30.94
N LYS A 159 -27.09 9.28 31.80
CA LYS A 159 -27.23 10.70 31.46
C LYS A 159 -25.93 11.38 30.99
N ASP A 160 -24.79 11.00 31.57
CA ASP A 160 -23.47 11.54 31.24
C ASP A 160 -22.84 10.74 30.08
N ASP A 161 -23.48 10.80 28.90
CA ASP A 161 -23.19 10.05 27.65
C ASP A 161 -21.77 10.22 27.03
N THR A 162 -20.87 10.91 27.72
CA THR A 162 -19.64 11.48 27.16
C THR A 162 -18.47 10.49 27.22
N LEU A 163 -18.53 9.50 26.33
CA LEU A 163 -17.58 8.38 26.29
C LEU A 163 -16.13 8.78 25.93
N ILE A 164 -15.18 8.11 26.61
CA ILE A 164 -13.73 8.18 26.40
C ILE A 164 -13.26 6.96 25.62
N TYR A 165 -12.68 7.19 24.44
CA TYR A 165 -12.22 6.17 23.51
C TYR A 165 -10.70 6.03 23.51
N THR A 166 -10.20 4.79 23.42
CA THR A 166 -8.78 4.48 23.23
C THR A 166 -8.59 3.33 22.22
N LEU A 167 -7.40 3.28 21.60
CA LEU A 167 -7.00 2.18 20.73
C LEU A 167 -5.98 1.27 21.42
N GLN A 168 -6.22 -0.04 21.38
CA GLN A 168 -5.27 -1.07 21.78
C GLN A 168 -4.75 -1.81 20.55
N GLU A 169 -3.43 -1.98 20.48
CA GLU A 169 -2.74 -2.71 19.42
C GLU A 169 -3.05 -4.22 19.48
N VAL A 170 -3.28 -4.85 18.31
CA VAL A 170 -3.41 -6.31 18.17
C VAL A 170 -2.45 -6.84 17.11
N THR A 171 -2.37 -6.21 15.94
CA THR A 171 -1.28 -6.41 14.98
C THR A 171 -0.08 -5.55 15.38
N PRO A 172 1.15 -6.10 15.49
CA PRO A 172 2.34 -5.34 15.82
C PRO A 172 2.55 -4.10 14.94
N ASP A 173 2.98 -2.99 15.54
CA ASP A 173 3.22 -1.67 14.92
C ASP A 173 1.95 -0.96 14.39
N ALA A 174 0.75 -1.56 14.45
CA ALA A 174 -0.47 -0.96 13.93
C ALA A 174 -0.85 0.37 14.63
N SER A 175 -0.44 0.56 15.90
CA SER A 175 -0.65 1.84 16.61
C SER A 175 0.19 3.01 16.08
N SER A 176 1.25 2.75 15.28
CA SER A 176 1.99 3.82 14.60
C SER A 176 1.41 4.18 13.23
N PHE A 177 0.44 3.41 12.72
CA PHE A 177 -0.29 3.71 11.48
C PHE A 177 -1.61 4.43 11.73
N PHE A 178 -2.31 4.15 12.83
CA PHE A 178 -3.65 4.70 13.07
C PHE A 178 -3.84 5.27 14.47
N SER A 179 -4.52 6.42 14.56
CA SER A 179 -4.87 7.11 15.80
C SER A 179 -6.35 7.47 15.86
N LEU A 180 -6.85 7.87 17.03
CA LEU A 180 -8.14 8.56 17.15
C LEU A 180 -7.93 10.07 17.02
N VAL A 181 -8.91 10.77 16.43
CA VAL A 181 -8.88 12.24 16.30
C VAL A 181 -8.86 12.92 17.68
N GLY A 182 -9.49 12.33 18.69
CA GLY A 182 -9.41 12.76 20.08
C GLY A 182 -10.05 11.73 21.03
N GLN A 183 -9.88 11.93 22.35
CA GLN A 183 -10.41 11.00 23.35
C GLN A 183 -11.94 10.87 23.29
N ASN A 184 -12.66 11.95 22.98
CA ASN A 184 -14.13 11.96 22.82
C ASN A 184 -14.56 11.97 21.35
N ASN A 185 -13.67 11.57 20.42
CA ASN A 185 -13.97 11.51 18.98
C ASN A 185 -13.32 10.24 18.38
N PRO A 186 -14.09 9.14 18.27
CA PRO A 186 -13.57 7.85 17.81
C PRO A 186 -13.27 7.79 16.31
N ALA A 187 -13.33 8.92 15.57
CA ALA A 187 -12.89 8.98 14.19
C ALA A 187 -11.44 8.50 14.05
N LEU A 188 -11.21 7.53 13.16
CA LEU A 188 -9.92 6.89 12.96
C LEU A 188 -9.13 7.66 11.90
N ARG A 189 -7.92 8.10 12.23
CA ARG A 189 -7.01 8.86 11.35
C ARG A 189 -5.77 8.04 10.99
N LEU A 190 -5.33 8.14 9.75
CA LEU A 190 -4.06 7.56 9.28
C LEU A 190 -2.88 8.50 9.61
N GLU A 191 -1.85 8.00 10.31
CA GLU A 191 -0.66 8.76 10.75
C GLU A 191 0.61 8.49 9.93
N LYS A 192 0.61 7.42 9.13
CA LYS A 192 1.80 6.88 8.45
C LYS A 192 1.41 6.30 7.11
N THR A 193 2.26 6.42 6.10
CA THR A 193 2.03 5.85 4.77
C THR A 193 1.88 4.33 4.87
N LEU A 194 0.84 3.79 4.25
CA LEU A 194 0.65 2.35 4.12
C LEU A 194 1.60 1.78 3.05
N ASP A 195 1.71 0.45 3.03
CA ASP A 195 2.55 -0.29 2.09
C ASP A 195 1.98 -1.71 1.99
N PHE A 196 1.25 -1.98 0.91
CA PHE A 196 0.55 -3.25 0.66
C PHE A 196 1.52 -4.44 0.58
N TYR A 197 2.75 -4.20 0.13
CA TYR A 197 3.80 -5.20 -0.04
C TYR A 197 4.41 -5.64 1.29
N LYS A 198 4.35 -4.77 2.31
CA LYS A 198 4.78 -5.07 3.68
C LYS A 198 3.65 -5.56 4.58
N ILE A 199 2.49 -4.92 4.56
CA ILE A 199 1.37 -5.21 5.49
C ILE A 199 0.02 -5.08 4.79
N GLN A 200 -0.63 -6.22 4.53
CA GLN A 200 -1.92 -6.30 3.84
C GLN A 200 -3.14 -6.18 4.77
N SER A 201 -2.97 -6.36 6.09
CA SER A 201 -4.06 -6.19 7.06
C SER A 201 -3.52 -5.84 8.44
N MET A 202 -4.23 -4.97 9.15
CA MET A 202 -3.95 -4.58 10.53
C MET A 202 -5.20 -4.72 11.38
N THR A 203 -5.04 -5.23 12.60
CA THR A 203 -6.11 -5.35 13.60
C THR A 203 -5.81 -4.47 14.81
N LEU A 204 -6.84 -3.75 15.26
CA LEU A 204 -6.85 -2.92 16.46
C LEU A 204 -8.08 -3.27 17.29
N LYS A 205 -8.07 -2.91 18.56
CA LYS A 205 -9.28 -2.85 19.40
C LYS A 205 -9.60 -1.40 19.71
N LEU A 206 -10.87 -1.05 19.58
CA LEU A 206 -11.44 0.20 20.07
C LEU A 206 -12.10 -0.08 21.42
N LEU A 207 -11.59 0.55 22.47
CA LEU A 207 -12.17 0.54 23.82
C LEU A 207 -12.96 1.84 24.01
N ALA A 208 -14.19 1.76 24.51
CA ALA A 208 -14.93 2.92 25.02
C ALA A 208 -15.13 2.77 26.54
N ARG A 209 -15.20 3.89 27.25
CA ARG A 209 -15.39 3.97 28.70
C ARG A 209 -16.27 5.17 29.04
N ASP A 210 -17.17 4.97 29.98
CA ASP A 210 -18.07 5.98 30.58
C ASP A 210 -17.34 7.10 31.35
N THR A 211 -16.27 6.75 32.07
CA THR A 211 -15.54 7.67 32.96
C THR A 211 -14.25 8.23 32.37
N LEU A 212 -13.79 9.35 32.94
CA LEU A 212 -12.48 9.94 32.64
C LEU A 212 -11.34 9.31 33.46
N GLU A 213 -11.57 9.00 34.74
CA GLU A 213 -10.58 8.49 35.70
C GLU A 213 -10.62 6.96 35.77
N GLU A 214 -9.50 6.26 35.57
CA GLU A 214 -9.47 4.78 35.47
C GLU A 214 -9.80 4.07 36.80
N ASP A 215 -9.78 4.80 37.91
CA ASP A 215 -10.10 4.36 39.26
C ASP A 215 -11.47 4.87 39.78
N LYS A 216 -12.27 5.56 38.96
CA LYS A 216 -13.69 5.84 39.30
C LYS A 216 -14.46 4.52 39.40
N ASN A 217 -15.25 4.39 40.46
CA ASN A 217 -16.06 3.20 40.76
C ASN A 217 -17.51 3.65 41.03
N PRO A 218 -18.52 3.15 40.28
CA PRO A 218 -18.41 2.30 39.10
C PRO A 218 -17.73 2.98 37.90
N SER A 219 -17.27 2.14 36.96
CA SER A 219 -16.91 2.52 35.59
C SER A 219 -17.00 1.27 34.70
N HIS A 220 -17.60 1.44 33.53
CA HIS A 220 -18.03 0.41 32.60
C HIS A 220 -17.31 0.61 31.25
N THR A 221 -17.08 -0.48 30.52
CA THR A 221 -16.29 -0.42 29.27
C THR A 221 -16.83 -1.32 28.16
N ALA A 222 -16.76 -0.81 26.94
CA ALA A 222 -17.11 -1.50 25.70
C ALA A 222 -15.83 -1.87 24.94
N THR A 223 -15.81 -2.97 24.17
CA THR A 223 -14.70 -3.24 23.23
C THR A 223 -15.22 -3.78 21.90
N ALA A 224 -14.82 -3.12 20.81
CA ALA A 224 -15.01 -3.61 19.44
C ALA A 224 -13.66 -3.84 18.74
N THR A 225 -13.65 -4.73 17.74
CA THR A 225 -12.44 -5.02 16.93
C THR A 225 -12.49 -4.24 15.63
N LEU A 226 -11.43 -3.51 15.29
CA LEU A 226 -11.25 -2.88 13.98
C LEU A 226 -10.31 -3.75 13.15
N VAL A 227 -10.73 -4.14 11.94
CA VAL A 227 -9.92 -4.90 10.98
C VAL A 227 -9.81 -4.05 9.71
N LEU A 228 -8.59 -3.59 9.46
CA LEU A 228 -8.26 -2.69 8.36
C LEU A 228 -7.52 -3.50 7.30
N ASN A 229 -8.10 -3.61 6.11
CA ASN A 229 -7.45 -4.28 4.98
C ASN A 229 -6.77 -3.21 4.13
N VAL A 230 -5.49 -3.38 3.82
CA VAL A 230 -4.79 -2.49 2.90
C VAL A 230 -5.09 -2.97 1.48
N LEU A 231 -5.60 -2.09 0.64
CA LEU A 231 -5.79 -2.36 -0.79
C LEU A 231 -4.56 -1.87 -1.57
N PRO A 232 -4.12 -2.58 -2.61
CA PRO A 232 -3.08 -2.08 -3.50
C PRO A 232 -3.58 -0.84 -4.24
N ALA A 233 -2.67 0.09 -4.53
CA ALA A 233 -2.94 1.25 -5.38
C ALA A 233 -1.99 1.24 -6.59
N ASP A 234 -2.46 1.77 -7.71
CA ASP A 234 -1.65 1.90 -8.92
C ASP A 234 -0.59 2.98 -8.68
N LEU A 235 0.65 2.55 -8.41
CA LEU A 235 1.74 3.38 -7.89
C LEU A 235 3.07 3.20 -8.67
N ARG A 236 3.21 2.15 -9.48
CA ARG A 236 4.46 1.76 -10.14
C ARG A 236 4.38 1.82 -11.66
N THR A 237 5.48 2.24 -12.28
CA THR A 237 5.61 2.21 -13.75
C THR A 237 5.74 0.78 -14.28
N PRO A 238 5.31 0.49 -15.52
CA PRO A 238 5.56 -0.80 -16.18
C PRO A 238 7.02 -1.24 -16.16
N TRP A 239 7.26 -2.54 -16.11
CA TRP A 239 8.57 -3.16 -15.97
C TRP A 239 8.91 -4.06 -17.17
N PHE A 240 9.92 -3.69 -17.96
CA PHE A 240 10.46 -4.55 -19.02
C PHE A 240 11.21 -5.74 -18.43
N LEU A 241 10.89 -6.95 -18.93
CA LEU A 241 11.41 -8.23 -18.44
C LEU A 241 12.32 -8.93 -19.45
N PRO A 242 13.31 -9.72 -19.00
CA PRO A 242 13.73 -9.92 -17.61
C PRO A 242 14.33 -8.64 -17.00
N CYS A 243 14.42 -8.57 -15.67
CA CYS A 243 15.04 -7.42 -15.00
C CYS A 243 15.79 -7.81 -13.72
N SER A 244 16.62 -6.90 -13.22
CA SER A 244 17.32 -7.06 -11.95
C SER A 244 16.70 -6.14 -10.89
N PHE A 245 16.23 -6.70 -9.77
CA PHE A 245 15.70 -5.90 -8.67
C PHE A 245 16.85 -5.33 -7.83
N SER A 246 16.89 -4.01 -7.64
CA SER A 246 17.93 -3.35 -6.83
C SER A 246 17.65 -3.41 -5.32
N ASP A 247 16.38 -3.39 -4.94
CA ASP A 247 15.89 -3.26 -3.56
C ASP A 247 14.60 -4.08 -3.29
N GLY A 248 14.06 -4.77 -4.30
CA GLY A 248 12.79 -5.50 -4.25
C GLY A 248 11.54 -4.67 -4.62
N TYR A 249 11.71 -3.37 -4.89
CA TYR A 249 10.63 -2.44 -5.27
C TYR A 249 10.89 -1.80 -6.65
N SER A 250 12.17 -1.72 -7.05
CA SER A 250 12.65 -1.12 -8.29
C SER A 250 13.29 -2.19 -9.18
N CYS A 251 12.85 -2.27 -10.43
CA CYS A 251 13.23 -3.27 -11.44
C CYS A 251 14.08 -2.60 -12.54
N ILE A 252 15.38 -2.94 -12.60
CA ILE A 252 16.32 -2.41 -13.61
C ILE A 252 16.09 -3.17 -14.92
N GLN A 253 15.42 -2.50 -15.85
CA GLN A 253 14.93 -3.00 -17.13
C GLN A 253 16.05 -3.64 -17.98
N ALA A 254 15.77 -4.75 -18.66
CA ALA A 254 16.66 -5.28 -19.69
C ALA A 254 16.74 -4.35 -20.91
N GLN A 255 17.96 -4.21 -21.44
CA GLN A 255 18.18 -3.82 -22.83
C GLN A 255 18.00 -5.05 -23.71
N TYR A 256 17.39 -4.86 -24.88
CA TYR A 256 17.16 -5.93 -25.86
C TYR A 256 18.15 -5.81 -27.01
N HIS A 257 18.65 -6.93 -27.52
CA HIS A 257 19.65 -6.97 -28.59
C HIS A 257 19.17 -7.90 -29.72
N GLY A 258 19.23 -7.44 -30.96
CA GLY A 258 18.90 -8.21 -32.16
C GLY A 258 19.87 -7.95 -33.30
N VAL A 259 19.91 -8.85 -34.29
CA VAL A 259 20.81 -8.74 -35.45
C VAL A 259 20.00 -8.99 -36.72
N VAL A 260 20.10 -8.10 -37.70
CA VAL A 260 19.29 -8.18 -38.95
C VAL A 260 20.18 -8.15 -40.20
N PRO A 261 19.84 -8.88 -41.27
CA PRO A 261 20.64 -8.92 -42.48
C PRO A 261 20.38 -7.68 -43.36
N ILE A 262 21.45 -7.01 -43.82
CA ILE A 262 21.34 -5.91 -44.80
C ILE A 262 20.81 -6.42 -46.14
N GLY A 263 20.09 -5.56 -46.87
CA GLY A 263 19.54 -5.84 -48.20
C GLY A 263 18.20 -6.60 -48.20
N TYR A 264 17.81 -7.23 -47.09
CA TYR A 264 16.59 -8.04 -46.98
C TYR A 264 15.54 -7.41 -46.06
N THR A 265 14.30 -7.91 -46.12
CA THR A 265 13.22 -7.66 -45.15
C THR A 265 12.80 -8.99 -44.53
N LEU A 266 12.88 -9.08 -43.21
CA LEU A 266 12.41 -10.26 -42.46
C LEU A 266 10.86 -10.23 -42.37
N PRO A 267 10.17 -11.34 -42.67
CA PRO A 267 8.70 -11.40 -42.62
C PRO A 267 8.15 -11.63 -41.19
N SER A 268 9.00 -12.12 -40.29
CA SER A 268 8.67 -12.50 -38.91
C SER A 268 9.00 -11.36 -37.92
N PRO A 269 8.41 -11.37 -36.70
CA PRO A 269 8.94 -10.61 -35.57
C PRO A 269 10.40 -10.98 -35.27
N LEU A 270 11.17 -10.00 -34.81
CA LEU A 270 12.60 -10.17 -34.55
C LEU A 270 12.88 -11.02 -33.31
N ILE A 271 13.89 -11.89 -33.42
CA ILE A 271 14.40 -12.73 -32.34
C ILE A 271 15.39 -11.90 -31.52
N LEU A 272 14.90 -11.36 -30.41
CA LEU A 272 15.68 -10.52 -29.51
C LEU A 272 16.22 -11.31 -28.32
N SER A 273 17.43 -10.97 -27.89
CA SER A 273 18.08 -11.44 -26.66
C SER A 273 17.96 -10.35 -25.58
N PRO A 274 17.66 -10.68 -24.30
CA PRO A 274 17.49 -12.03 -23.74
C PRO A 274 16.12 -12.67 -23.98
N GLY A 275 15.21 -11.98 -24.68
CA GLY A 275 13.87 -12.44 -25.05
C GLY A 275 13.13 -11.37 -25.85
N PRO A 276 11.85 -11.57 -26.20
CA PRO A 276 11.04 -10.55 -26.86
C PRO A 276 10.89 -9.30 -25.96
N ILE A 277 10.66 -8.14 -26.57
CA ILE A 277 10.29 -6.92 -25.84
C ILE A 277 8.97 -7.18 -25.13
N TYR A 278 9.02 -7.24 -23.80
CA TYR A 278 7.88 -7.58 -22.97
C TYR A 278 7.95 -6.80 -21.67
N ALA A 279 6.88 -6.10 -21.34
CA ALA A 279 6.71 -5.39 -20.09
C ALA A 279 5.42 -5.83 -19.38
N VAL A 280 5.49 -5.82 -18.05
CA VAL A 280 4.36 -6.11 -17.16
C VAL A 280 4.02 -4.88 -16.33
N ASP A 281 2.85 -4.88 -15.72
CA ASP A 281 2.54 -3.92 -14.66
C ASP A 281 3.48 -4.10 -13.46
N GLY A 282 3.82 -3.01 -12.78
CA GLY A 282 4.77 -3.03 -11.66
C GLY A 282 4.13 -3.33 -10.30
N ASP A 283 2.81 -3.20 -10.21
CA ASP A 283 2.05 -3.34 -8.97
C ASP A 283 1.54 -4.77 -8.72
N GLN A 284 1.39 -5.16 -7.45
CA GLN A 284 0.97 -6.51 -7.06
C GLN A 284 -0.55 -6.58 -6.86
N GLY A 285 -1.21 -7.38 -7.68
CA GLY A 285 -2.67 -7.54 -7.64
C GLY A 285 -3.42 -6.54 -8.53
N ILE A 286 -2.69 -5.59 -9.12
CA ILE A 286 -3.10 -4.81 -10.29
C ILE A 286 -2.36 -5.41 -11.50
N ASN A 287 -2.97 -5.35 -12.68
CA ASN A 287 -2.38 -5.86 -13.92
C ASN A 287 -2.97 -5.08 -15.10
N GLN A 288 -2.58 -3.82 -15.22
CA GLN A 288 -2.96 -2.96 -16.34
C GLN A 288 -2.46 -3.56 -17.68
N PRO A 289 -3.27 -3.52 -18.75
CA PRO A 289 -2.78 -3.72 -20.10
C PRO A 289 -1.69 -2.70 -20.44
N ILE A 290 -0.64 -3.17 -21.11
CA ILE A 290 0.53 -2.37 -21.48
C ILE A 290 0.51 -2.08 -22.98
N ILE A 291 0.75 -0.82 -23.35
CA ILE A 291 0.77 -0.34 -24.74
C ILE A 291 2.21 0.03 -25.12
N TYR A 292 2.71 -0.53 -26.23
CA TYR A 292 4.09 -0.33 -26.71
C TYR A 292 4.19 0.69 -27.84
N SER A 293 5.25 1.49 -27.83
CA SER A 293 5.57 2.42 -28.93
C SER A 293 7.09 2.63 -29.08
N ILE A 294 7.56 2.98 -30.28
CA ILE A 294 8.94 3.44 -30.50
C ILE A 294 8.94 4.96 -30.51
N VAL A 295 9.68 5.59 -29.59
CA VAL A 295 9.67 7.05 -29.40
C VAL A 295 10.92 7.77 -29.93
N ALA A 296 12.02 7.03 -30.15
CA ALA A 296 13.22 7.54 -30.81
C ALA A 296 14.07 6.41 -31.43
N GLY A 297 15.06 6.77 -32.26
CA GLY A 297 16.04 5.84 -32.83
C GLY A 297 15.62 5.08 -34.09
N ASN A 298 14.32 5.11 -34.45
CA ASN A 298 13.79 4.46 -35.64
C ASN A 298 14.05 5.28 -36.91
N THR A 299 15.31 5.31 -37.38
CA THR A 299 15.70 6.00 -38.61
C THR A 299 14.88 5.50 -39.79
N ASP A 300 14.40 6.42 -40.63
CA ASP A 300 13.59 6.18 -41.83
C ASP A 300 12.35 5.29 -41.62
N ASP A 301 11.77 5.22 -40.42
CA ASP A 301 10.67 4.31 -40.06
C ASP A 301 10.96 2.85 -40.49
N THR A 302 12.17 2.38 -40.20
CA THR A 302 12.66 1.05 -40.62
C THR A 302 11.97 -0.10 -39.90
N PHE A 303 11.58 0.10 -38.64
CA PHE A 303 10.94 -0.90 -37.79
C PHE A 303 9.53 -0.49 -37.35
N ILE A 304 8.67 -1.46 -37.09
CA ILE A 304 7.34 -1.29 -36.49
C ILE A 304 7.25 -2.19 -35.25
N ILE A 305 6.75 -1.64 -34.13
CA ILE A 305 6.38 -2.43 -32.95
C ILE A 305 4.87 -2.64 -32.91
N ASN A 306 4.43 -3.85 -32.55
CA ASN A 306 3.02 -4.10 -32.26
C ASN A 306 2.64 -3.48 -30.91
N ALA A 307 1.55 -2.69 -30.90
CA ALA A 307 1.13 -1.90 -29.74
C ALA A 307 0.66 -2.74 -28.55
N ASP A 308 0.14 -3.95 -28.76
CA ASP A 308 -0.41 -4.80 -27.70
C ASP A 308 0.58 -5.91 -27.26
N SER A 309 1.44 -6.37 -28.18
CA SER A 309 2.28 -7.56 -27.98
C SER A 309 3.78 -7.29 -27.88
N GLY A 310 4.24 -6.06 -28.09
CA GLY A 310 5.67 -5.70 -28.08
C GLY A 310 6.50 -6.24 -29.26
N ASN A 311 5.89 -7.01 -30.18
CA ASN A 311 6.59 -7.62 -31.31
C ASN A 311 7.20 -6.56 -32.24
N LEU A 312 8.52 -6.54 -32.34
CA LEU A 312 9.28 -5.68 -33.26
C LEU A 312 9.43 -6.37 -34.63
N THR A 313 9.19 -5.64 -35.72
CA THR A 313 9.18 -6.15 -37.10
C THR A 313 9.88 -5.18 -38.05
N MET A 314 10.39 -5.66 -39.19
CA MET A 314 10.98 -4.81 -40.23
C MET A 314 9.90 -4.32 -41.22
N ALA A 315 9.86 -3.00 -41.44
CA ALA A 315 9.05 -2.37 -42.49
C ALA A 315 9.85 -2.15 -43.79
N LYS A 316 11.18 -2.03 -43.70
CA LYS A 316 12.08 -1.65 -44.81
C LYS A 316 13.39 -2.43 -44.72
N SER A 317 14.01 -2.70 -45.87
CA SER A 317 15.34 -3.31 -45.95
C SER A 317 16.44 -2.30 -45.65
N ILE A 318 17.45 -2.69 -44.88
CA ILE A 318 18.54 -1.79 -44.48
C ILE A 318 19.68 -1.89 -45.51
N PRO A 319 20.11 -0.80 -46.17
CA PRO A 319 20.97 -0.88 -47.35
C PRO A 319 22.48 -1.02 -47.06
N ARG A 320 22.92 -0.77 -45.81
CA ARG A 320 24.33 -0.78 -45.38
C ARG A 320 24.42 -1.14 -43.89
N PRO A 321 25.56 -1.69 -43.40
CA PRO A 321 25.71 -1.99 -41.98
C PRO A 321 25.56 -0.75 -41.10
N MET A 322 24.72 -0.86 -40.06
CA MET A 322 24.39 0.23 -39.13
C MET A 322 23.71 -0.33 -37.87
N THR A 323 24.04 0.22 -36.70
CA THR A 323 23.33 -0.06 -35.44
C THR A 323 22.17 0.91 -35.27
N PHE A 324 21.00 0.40 -34.91
CA PHE A 324 19.84 1.18 -34.46
C PHE A 324 19.74 1.08 -32.94
N THR A 325 19.61 2.20 -32.23
CA THR A 325 19.29 2.22 -30.79
C THR A 325 17.87 2.73 -30.62
N LEU A 326 16.90 1.82 -30.77
CA LEU A 326 15.48 2.14 -30.66
C LEU A 326 15.14 2.42 -29.19
N VAL A 327 14.54 3.58 -28.90
CA VAL A 327 13.97 3.84 -27.57
C VAL A 327 12.51 3.40 -27.60
N VAL A 328 12.22 2.32 -26.89
CA VAL A 328 10.90 1.72 -26.80
C VAL A 328 10.24 2.16 -25.50
N ARG A 329 8.99 2.56 -25.56
CA ARG A 329 8.16 2.99 -24.43
C ARG A 329 7.05 1.96 -24.20
N ALA A 330 6.77 1.68 -22.92
CA ALA A 330 5.65 0.90 -22.45
C ALA A 330 4.80 1.77 -21.53
N ASP A 331 3.55 2.03 -21.92
CA ASP A 331 2.55 2.79 -21.17
C ASP A 331 1.53 1.85 -20.51
N GLN A 332 1.04 2.17 -19.30
CA GLN A 332 -0.23 1.60 -18.83
C GLN A 332 -1.38 2.15 -19.69
N VAL A 333 -2.47 1.40 -19.81
CA VAL A 333 -3.67 1.78 -20.60
C VAL A 333 -4.30 3.12 -20.19
N ASP A 334 -4.11 3.56 -18.94
CA ASP A 334 -4.61 4.84 -18.43
C ASP A 334 -3.74 6.05 -18.82
N MET A 335 -2.55 5.80 -19.38
CA MET A 335 -1.50 6.75 -19.72
C MET A 335 -0.93 7.57 -18.54
N ALA A 336 -1.19 7.17 -17.29
CA ALA A 336 -0.66 7.83 -16.11
C ALA A 336 0.81 7.47 -15.83
N ARG A 337 1.20 6.22 -16.11
CA ARG A 337 2.57 5.73 -15.92
C ARG A 337 3.11 5.04 -17.16
N TYR A 338 4.42 5.20 -17.36
CA TYR A 338 5.16 4.58 -18.44
C TYR A 338 6.59 4.27 -18.00
N SER A 339 7.27 3.38 -18.73
CA SER A 339 8.72 3.25 -18.67
C SER A 339 9.32 3.15 -20.06
N ILE A 340 10.64 3.32 -20.18
CA ILE A 340 11.37 3.28 -21.46
C ILE A 340 12.56 2.33 -21.38
N THR A 341 12.83 1.60 -22.45
CA THR A 341 14.02 0.75 -22.61
C THR A 341 14.69 1.00 -23.97
N GLN A 342 15.84 0.35 -24.18
CA GLN A 342 16.57 0.36 -25.45
C GLN A 342 16.48 -1.03 -26.10
N ALA A 343 16.10 -1.06 -27.37
CA ALA A 343 16.28 -2.20 -28.26
C ALA A 343 17.37 -1.85 -29.28
N ILE A 344 18.51 -2.50 -29.16
CA ILE A 344 19.69 -2.31 -30.02
C ILE A 344 19.63 -3.36 -31.13
N VAL A 345 19.54 -2.90 -32.38
CA VAL A 345 19.45 -3.77 -33.55
C VAL A 345 20.64 -3.51 -34.48
N ASP A 346 21.53 -4.48 -34.59
CA ASP A 346 22.72 -4.41 -35.43
C ASP A 346 22.43 -4.95 -36.84
N ALA A 347 22.48 -4.07 -37.86
CA ALA A 347 22.37 -4.49 -39.25
C ALA A 347 23.72 -5.01 -39.76
N GLY A 348 23.83 -6.32 -39.95
CA GLY A 348 25.04 -7.03 -40.38
C GLY A 348 24.96 -7.54 -41.81
N ASN A 349 26.11 -7.91 -42.39
CA ASN A 349 26.12 -8.57 -43.71
C ASN A 349 26.06 -10.10 -43.58
N ALA A 350 24.99 -10.70 -44.10
CA ALA A 350 24.85 -12.16 -44.20
C ALA A 350 25.58 -12.76 -45.41
N THR A 351 25.95 -11.97 -46.43
CA THR A 351 26.62 -12.52 -47.62
C THR A 351 28.07 -12.94 -47.30
N GLY A 352 28.27 -14.21 -46.98
CA GLY A 352 29.56 -14.79 -46.61
C GLY A 352 29.48 -15.87 -45.53
N THR A 353 28.40 -15.89 -44.74
CA THR A 353 28.02 -17.01 -43.88
C THR A 353 26.93 -17.83 -44.59
N PRO A 354 27.24 -18.97 -45.22
CA PRO A 354 26.25 -19.77 -45.92
C PRO A 354 25.25 -20.40 -44.93
N LEU A 355 24.04 -20.67 -45.42
CA LEU A 355 23.09 -21.56 -44.75
C LEU A 355 23.76 -22.92 -44.49
N GLN A 356 23.69 -23.43 -43.26
CA GLN A 356 24.36 -24.67 -42.87
C GLN A 356 23.52 -25.50 -41.88
N PHE A 357 23.53 -26.82 -42.05
CA PHE A 357 22.94 -27.75 -41.09
C PHE A 357 23.79 -27.89 -39.82
N SER A 358 23.14 -28.09 -38.67
CA SER A 358 23.82 -28.32 -37.39
C SER A 358 24.58 -29.66 -37.33
N ARG A 359 24.28 -30.61 -38.21
CA ARG A 359 25.04 -31.86 -38.41
C ARG A 359 25.30 -32.11 -39.90
N ASN A 360 26.48 -32.63 -40.23
CA ASN A 360 26.83 -33.08 -41.58
C ASN A 360 26.17 -34.41 -41.99
N ARG A 361 25.66 -35.16 -41.00
CA ARG A 361 24.81 -36.34 -41.20
C ARG A 361 23.89 -36.50 -39.99
N TYR A 362 22.61 -36.77 -40.23
CA TYR A 362 21.61 -37.08 -39.20
C TYR A 362 21.37 -38.59 -39.13
N HIS A 363 20.90 -39.07 -37.98
CA HIS A 363 20.73 -40.49 -37.70
C HIS A 363 19.31 -40.80 -37.23
N GLY A 364 18.52 -41.35 -38.14
CA GLY A 364 17.13 -41.71 -37.94
C GLY A 364 16.92 -43.18 -37.59
N THR A 365 15.81 -43.47 -36.92
CA THR A 365 15.29 -44.82 -36.74
C THR A 365 13.77 -44.83 -36.88
N VAL A 366 13.23 -45.92 -37.44
CA VAL A 366 11.78 -46.17 -37.61
C VAL A 366 11.52 -47.65 -37.30
N VAL A 367 10.38 -47.96 -36.68
CA VAL A 367 10.05 -49.36 -36.32
C VAL A 367 9.43 -50.09 -37.52
N LEU A 368 9.78 -51.36 -37.73
CA LEU A 368 9.18 -52.23 -38.75
C LEU A 368 7.66 -52.29 -38.58
N GLY A 369 6.92 -52.22 -39.70
CA GLY A 369 5.46 -52.15 -39.69
C GLY A 369 4.88 -50.75 -39.40
N SER A 370 5.73 -49.72 -39.25
CA SER A 370 5.30 -48.32 -39.26
C SER A 370 4.54 -48.00 -40.54
N LYS A 371 3.49 -47.18 -40.43
CA LYS A 371 2.63 -46.80 -41.55
C LYS A 371 3.14 -45.52 -42.20
N ALA A 372 2.47 -45.08 -43.26
CA ALA A 372 2.60 -43.70 -43.74
C ALA A 372 2.19 -42.71 -42.63
N GLY A 373 2.91 -41.60 -42.50
CA GLY A 373 2.70 -40.58 -41.46
C GLY A 373 3.36 -40.90 -40.12
N THR A 374 4.30 -41.86 -40.05
CA THR A 374 5.10 -42.11 -38.84
C THR A 374 6.33 -41.20 -38.82
N GLU A 375 6.57 -40.58 -37.68
CA GLU A 375 7.75 -39.74 -37.41
C GLU A 375 9.04 -40.56 -37.36
N VAL A 376 10.09 -40.05 -38.01
CA VAL A 376 11.45 -40.56 -37.84
C VAL A 376 12.00 -40.07 -36.51
N LYS A 377 12.59 -40.95 -35.70
CA LYS A 377 13.20 -40.60 -34.41
C LYS A 377 14.72 -40.51 -34.49
N ASP A 378 15.37 -39.67 -33.67
CA ASP A 378 16.83 -39.70 -33.51
C ASP A 378 17.23 -41.01 -32.81
N ARG A 379 18.41 -41.52 -33.16
CA ARG A 379 18.99 -42.78 -32.67
C ARG A 379 19.61 -42.65 -31.27
N THR A 380 19.37 -41.55 -30.57
CA THR A 380 19.73 -41.35 -29.16
C THR A 380 18.95 -42.28 -28.22
N SER A 381 19.42 -42.39 -26.98
CA SER A 381 18.61 -42.93 -25.87
C SER A 381 18.48 -41.82 -24.80
N PRO A 382 17.26 -41.33 -24.48
CA PRO A 382 15.98 -41.69 -25.11
C PRO A 382 15.91 -41.30 -26.60
N SER A 383 15.00 -41.96 -27.33
CA SER A 383 14.77 -41.73 -28.76
C SER A 383 13.61 -40.75 -28.95
N GLU A 384 13.96 -39.52 -29.33
CA GLU A 384 13.05 -38.39 -29.53
C GLU A 384 12.81 -38.15 -31.04
N ILE A 385 11.86 -37.27 -31.41
CA ILE A 385 11.58 -36.97 -32.83
C ILE A 385 12.82 -36.33 -33.50
N LEU A 386 13.21 -36.83 -34.66
CA LEU A 386 14.36 -36.30 -35.41
C LEU A 386 14.00 -34.96 -36.06
N ARG A 387 14.47 -33.88 -35.45
CA ARG A 387 14.40 -32.52 -36.02
C ARG A 387 15.66 -32.21 -36.83
N ILE A 388 15.47 -31.71 -38.04
CA ILE A 388 16.53 -31.42 -39.01
C ILE A 388 16.45 -29.93 -39.35
N GLN A 389 17.43 -29.17 -38.87
CA GLN A 389 17.41 -27.71 -38.96
C GLN A 389 18.72 -27.19 -39.58
N ALA A 390 18.56 -26.25 -40.52
CA ALA A 390 19.64 -25.44 -41.07
C ALA A 390 19.51 -24.00 -40.55
N GLN A 391 20.65 -23.35 -40.40
CA GLN A 391 20.80 -22.09 -39.68
C GLN A 391 21.79 -21.13 -40.38
N TYR A 392 21.58 -19.82 -40.19
CA TYR A 392 22.52 -18.76 -40.54
C TYR A 392 23.34 -18.34 -39.31
N PRO A 393 24.66 -18.60 -39.30
CA PRO A 393 25.53 -18.14 -38.21
C PRO A 393 25.47 -16.61 -38.04
N GLY A 394 24.90 -16.18 -36.90
CA GLY A 394 24.77 -14.76 -36.53
C GLY A 394 23.45 -14.09 -36.90
N PHE A 395 22.52 -14.76 -37.60
CA PHE A 395 21.24 -14.19 -38.03
C PHE A 395 20.07 -15.16 -37.78
N PRO A 396 19.74 -15.48 -36.51
CA PRO A 396 18.75 -16.51 -36.16
C PRO A 396 17.35 -16.25 -36.74
N ASP A 397 17.02 -14.98 -37.00
CA ASP A 397 15.78 -14.55 -37.62
C ASP A 397 15.57 -15.17 -39.02
N LEU A 398 16.67 -15.37 -39.78
CA LEU A 398 16.62 -16.02 -41.10
C LEU A 398 16.29 -17.51 -40.99
N ASP A 399 16.63 -18.18 -39.88
CA ASP A 399 16.38 -19.61 -39.70
C ASP A 399 14.87 -19.90 -39.81
N SER A 400 14.03 -19.00 -39.26
CA SER A 400 12.57 -19.06 -39.33
C SER A 400 11.99 -19.00 -40.75
N ALA A 401 12.75 -18.52 -41.73
CA ALA A 401 12.37 -18.45 -43.14
C ALA A 401 12.82 -19.67 -43.96
N THR A 402 13.36 -20.71 -43.32
CA THR A 402 13.95 -21.88 -44.01
C THR A 402 12.94 -23.00 -44.18
N THR A 403 12.84 -23.52 -45.40
CA THR A 403 11.97 -24.64 -45.79
C THR A 403 12.80 -25.87 -46.13
N TYR A 404 12.27 -27.07 -45.88
CA TYR A 404 12.99 -28.33 -46.06
C TYR A 404 12.27 -29.25 -47.06
N GLN A 405 13.03 -29.86 -47.96
CA GLN A 405 12.52 -30.80 -48.97
C GLN A 405 13.45 -32.03 -49.07
N ILE A 406 12.89 -33.18 -49.40
CA ILE A 406 13.67 -34.39 -49.74
C ILE A 406 13.84 -34.46 -51.26
N THR A 407 15.06 -34.70 -51.72
CA THR A 407 15.41 -34.65 -53.14
C THR A 407 15.58 -36.02 -53.79
N ASN A 408 15.92 -37.07 -53.01
CA ASN A 408 16.36 -38.36 -53.53
C ASN A 408 15.44 -39.57 -53.23
N SER A 409 14.34 -39.39 -52.48
CA SER A 409 13.43 -40.47 -52.09
C SER A 409 11.96 -40.02 -52.11
N SER A 410 11.07 -40.93 -52.48
CA SER A 410 9.60 -40.77 -52.38
C SER A 410 9.03 -41.24 -51.05
N ASP A 411 9.79 -42.02 -50.28
CA ASP A 411 9.29 -42.90 -49.21
C ASP A 411 9.21 -42.16 -47.86
N PHE A 412 9.74 -40.94 -47.85
CA PHE A 412 9.77 -39.99 -46.75
C PHE A 412 9.39 -38.59 -47.28
N LYS A 413 8.86 -37.74 -46.40
CA LYS A 413 8.58 -36.32 -46.64
C LYS A 413 9.05 -35.49 -45.43
N MET A 414 9.38 -34.23 -45.66
CA MET A 414 9.46 -33.25 -44.57
C MET A 414 8.06 -32.72 -44.24
N GLU A 415 7.84 -32.38 -42.98
CA GLU A 415 6.74 -31.55 -42.50
C GLU A 415 7.36 -30.60 -41.46
N GLU A 416 7.47 -29.32 -41.83
CA GLU A 416 8.36 -28.36 -41.16
C GLU A 416 9.81 -28.91 -41.06
N ASP A 417 10.38 -29.01 -39.87
CA ASP A 417 11.71 -29.56 -39.58
C ASP A 417 11.70 -31.07 -39.23
N VAL A 418 10.54 -31.72 -39.25
CA VAL A 418 10.36 -33.14 -38.91
C VAL A 418 10.27 -34.00 -40.17
N MET A 419 10.90 -35.18 -40.16
CA MET A 419 10.77 -36.16 -41.25
C MET A 419 9.71 -37.22 -40.92
N LEU A 420 8.82 -37.47 -41.88
CA LEU A 420 7.74 -38.46 -41.81
C LEU A 420 7.86 -39.51 -42.93
N THR A 421 7.43 -40.74 -42.69
CA THR A 421 7.22 -41.75 -43.75
C THR A 421 6.04 -41.39 -44.66
N THR A 422 6.10 -41.75 -45.94
CA THR A 422 4.97 -41.66 -46.90
C THR A 422 4.38 -43.03 -47.24
N VAL A 423 5.15 -44.10 -47.02
CA VAL A 423 4.79 -45.50 -47.28
C VAL A 423 4.92 -46.33 -45.99
N ALA A 424 4.45 -47.59 -46.03
CA ALA A 424 4.62 -48.51 -44.90
C ALA A 424 6.04 -49.13 -44.92
N MET A 425 6.67 -49.22 -43.74
CA MET A 425 8.00 -49.81 -43.57
C MET A 425 7.89 -51.33 -43.44
N GLU A 426 7.76 -52.04 -44.57
CA GLU A 426 7.51 -53.50 -44.60
C GLU A 426 8.77 -54.37 -44.42
N HIS A 427 9.97 -53.81 -44.58
CA HIS A 427 11.24 -54.54 -44.56
C HIS A 427 12.29 -53.83 -43.69
N VAL A 428 13.20 -54.61 -43.09
CA VAL A 428 14.40 -54.11 -42.40
C VAL A 428 15.42 -53.67 -43.45
N ASP A 429 15.64 -52.36 -43.55
CA ASP A 429 16.57 -51.74 -44.51
C ASP A 429 17.19 -50.45 -43.93
N THR A 430 18.18 -49.87 -44.63
CA THR A 430 18.83 -48.60 -44.27
C THR A 430 18.76 -47.60 -45.43
N PHE A 431 17.97 -46.56 -45.25
CA PHE A 431 17.77 -45.50 -46.23
C PHE A 431 18.79 -44.37 -46.02
N TYR A 432 19.30 -43.82 -47.13
CA TYR A 432 20.15 -42.62 -47.14
C TYR A 432 19.38 -41.50 -47.83
N VAL A 433 18.65 -40.72 -47.04
CA VAL A 433 17.74 -39.66 -47.52
C VAL A 433 18.50 -38.34 -47.59
N GLU A 434 18.49 -37.68 -48.75
CA GLU A 434 19.06 -36.36 -48.95
C GLU A 434 18.00 -35.29 -48.69
N VAL A 435 18.32 -34.35 -47.80
CA VAL A 435 17.45 -33.24 -47.38
C VAL A 435 18.10 -31.94 -47.83
N GLU A 436 17.36 -31.16 -48.61
CA GLU A 436 17.69 -29.81 -49.03
C GLU A 436 16.93 -28.79 -48.17
N ALA A 437 17.66 -27.82 -47.62
CA ALA A 437 17.11 -26.65 -46.96
C ALA A 437 17.22 -25.45 -47.92
N THR A 438 16.12 -24.76 -48.17
CA THR A 438 16.07 -23.54 -48.97
C THR A 438 15.52 -22.39 -48.12
N ASN A 439 16.26 -21.29 -48.04
CA ASN A 439 15.82 -20.10 -47.32
C ASN A 439 14.95 -19.19 -48.19
N THR A 440 13.74 -18.88 -47.74
CA THR A 440 12.74 -18.11 -48.53
C THR A 440 12.99 -16.60 -48.58
N VAL A 441 13.97 -16.08 -47.85
CA VAL A 441 14.37 -14.65 -47.89
C VAL A 441 15.64 -14.44 -48.71
N THR A 442 16.67 -15.28 -48.54
CA THR A 442 17.95 -15.14 -49.24
C THR A 442 18.06 -15.93 -50.55
N MET A 443 17.22 -16.95 -50.74
CA MET A 443 17.30 -17.97 -51.80
C MET A 443 18.54 -18.90 -51.70
N ASP A 444 19.32 -18.86 -50.62
CA ASP A 444 20.43 -19.81 -50.43
C ASP A 444 19.91 -21.22 -50.13
N THR A 445 20.65 -22.21 -50.60
CA THR A 445 20.35 -23.64 -50.49
C THR A 445 21.49 -24.40 -49.80
N ALA A 446 21.17 -25.35 -48.93
CA ALA A 446 22.11 -26.28 -48.31
C ALA A 446 21.58 -27.71 -48.38
N THR A 447 22.46 -28.73 -48.45
CA THR A 447 22.06 -30.15 -48.39
C THR A 447 22.73 -30.90 -47.24
N THR A 448 22.06 -31.93 -46.74
CA THR A 448 22.57 -32.89 -45.75
C THR A 448 21.98 -34.29 -46.00
N VAL A 449 22.54 -35.31 -45.35
CA VAL A 449 22.08 -36.71 -45.48
C VAL A 449 21.59 -37.24 -44.14
N VAL A 450 20.48 -37.98 -44.18
CA VAL A 450 19.93 -38.74 -43.06
C VAL A 450 20.14 -40.22 -43.31
N GLU A 451 20.84 -40.92 -42.41
CA GLU A 451 20.87 -42.38 -42.40
C GLU A 451 19.73 -42.87 -41.50
N ILE A 452 18.69 -43.47 -42.09
CA ILE A 452 17.51 -43.98 -41.39
C ILE A 452 17.56 -45.50 -41.37
N GLN A 453 17.56 -46.12 -40.19
CA GLN A 453 17.52 -47.58 -40.05
C GLN A 453 16.14 -48.05 -39.61
N VAL A 454 15.54 -48.97 -40.38
CA VAL A 454 14.28 -49.64 -40.00
C VAL A 454 14.60 -50.82 -39.10
N THR A 455 14.10 -50.82 -37.86
CA THR A 455 14.41 -51.84 -36.85
C THR A 455 13.17 -52.64 -36.45
N GLU A 456 13.32 -53.95 -36.20
CA GLU A 456 12.21 -54.82 -35.77
C GLU A 456 11.62 -54.41 -34.41
N GLN A 457 12.39 -53.68 -33.62
CA GLN A 457 12.02 -53.18 -32.30
C GLN A 457 12.57 -51.75 -32.14
N GLU A 458 11.86 -50.90 -31.41
CA GLU A 458 12.32 -49.56 -31.04
C GLU A 458 13.64 -49.67 -30.24
N PRO A 459 14.63 -48.75 -30.41
CA PRO A 459 15.85 -48.78 -29.62
C PRO A 459 15.52 -48.86 -28.12
N PRO A 460 16.16 -49.76 -27.35
CA PRO A 460 15.70 -50.11 -26.02
C PRO A 460 15.75 -48.90 -25.09
N ILE A 461 14.58 -48.39 -24.71
CA ILE A 461 14.40 -47.39 -23.66
C ILE A 461 15.17 -47.88 -22.45
N THR A 462 16.28 -47.23 -22.13
CA THR A 462 17.22 -47.69 -21.09
C THR A 462 16.74 -47.23 -19.72
N GLY A 463 15.44 -47.43 -19.47
CA GLY A 463 14.72 -47.09 -18.26
C GLY A 463 14.96 -48.15 -17.19
N GLU A 464 15.96 -47.89 -16.35
CA GLU A 464 16.33 -48.63 -15.14
C GLU A 464 16.89 -50.06 -15.38
N PRO A 465 17.78 -50.54 -14.48
CA PRO A 465 18.29 -51.92 -14.56
C PRO A 465 17.19 -52.91 -14.16
N GLN A 466 16.56 -53.55 -15.16
CA GLN A 466 15.51 -54.54 -14.90
C GLN A 466 16.08 -55.84 -14.35
N GLY A 467 16.26 -55.90 -13.03
CA GLY A 467 16.23 -57.11 -12.22
C GLY A 467 17.15 -58.27 -12.63
N GLU A 468 18.47 -58.11 -12.44
CA GLU A 468 19.16 -59.22 -11.77
C GLU A 468 18.57 -59.39 -10.37
N ASP A 469 18.59 -60.61 -9.83
CA ASP A 469 17.97 -60.98 -8.54
C ASP A 469 18.81 -60.51 -7.33
N GLN A 470 19.27 -59.25 -7.38
CA GLN A 470 19.83 -58.52 -6.24
C GLN A 470 18.70 -58.21 -5.25
N ARG A 471 18.39 -59.21 -4.43
CA ARG A 471 17.77 -59.02 -3.13
C ARG A 471 18.59 -57.99 -2.37
N PHE A 472 18.09 -56.75 -2.30
CA PHE A 472 18.65 -55.71 -1.42
C PHE A 472 18.90 -56.34 -0.06
N SER A 473 20.14 -56.25 0.44
CA SER A 473 20.42 -56.81 1.75
C SER A 473 19.57 -56.05 2.77
N THR A 474 19.07 -56.76 3.79
CA THR A 474 18.42 -56.09 4.92
C THR A 474 19.38 -55.10 5.60
N VAL A 475 20.69 -55.27 5.40
CA VAL A 475 21.74 -54.32 5.79
C VAL A 475 21.62 -52.99 5.02
N ASP A 476 21.44 -53.00 3.70
CA ASP A 476 21.50 -51.78 2.86
C ASP A 476 20.29 -50.87 3.14
N MET A 477 19.10 -51.47 3.22
CA MET A 477 17.88 -50.76 3.61
C MET A 477 17.92 -50.28 5.08
N ALA A 478 18.60 -51.02 5.97
CA ALA A 478 18.82 -50.58 7.35
C ALA A 478 19.85 -49.43 7.45
N VAL A 479 20.88 -49.41 6.59
CA VAL A 479 21.83 -48.29 6.49
C VAL A 479 21.12 -47.05 5.95
N LEU A 480 20.32 -47.17 4.88
CA LEU A 480 19.58 -46.05 4.32
C LEU A 480 18.56 -45.48 5.34
N GLY A 481 17.78 -46.34 5.98
CA GLY A 481 16.84 -45.97 7.05
C GLY A 481 17.53 -45.40 8.29
N GLY A 482 18.73 -45.90 8.64
CA GLY A 482 19.56 -45.39 9.73
C GLY A 482 20.11 -43.99 9.45
N VAL A 483 20.55 -43.71 8.22
CA VAL A 483 21.02 -42.38 7.79
C VAL A 483 19.85 -41.39 7.74
N LEU A 484 18.71 -41.76 7.16
CA LEU A 484 17.49 -40.95 7.18
C LEU A 484 17.00 -40.68 8.62
N GLY A 485 17.02 -41.69 9.49
CA GLY A 485 16.68 -41.54 10.90
C GLY A 485 17.63 -40.63 11.67
N ALA A 486 18.94 -40.70 11.41
CA ALA A 486 19.94 -39.82 12.00
C ALA A 486 19.80 -38.36 11.51
N LEU A 487 19.53 -38.16 10.22
CA LEU A 487 19.25 -36.83 9.65
C LEU A 487 17.96 -36.24 10.21
N LEU A 488 16.89 -37.04 10.35
CA LEU A 488 15.65 -36.63 11.01
C LEU A 488 15.89 -36.25 12.47
N LEU A 489 16.66 -37.04 13.22
CA LEU A 489 17.01 -36.74 14.61
C LEU A 489 17.80 -35.44 14.73
N LEU A 490 18.78 -35.21 13.85
CA LEU A 490 19.56 -33.96 13.80
C LEU A 490 18.68 -32.76 13.45
N ALA A 491 17.76 -32.89 12.50
CA ALA A 491 16.79 -31.86 12.15
C ALA A 491 15.86 -31.53 13.33
N LEU A 492 15.36 -32.54 14.04
CA LEU A 492 14.54 -32.37 15.25
C LEU A 492 15.34 -31.75 16.41
N ILE A 493 16.62 -32.09 16.57
CA ILE A 493 17.51 -31.47 17.57
C ILE A 493 17.74 -29.99 17.22
N CYS A 494 17.99 -29.66 15.95
CA CYS A 494 18.06 -28.26 15.49
C CYS A 494 16.74 -27.51 15.72
N LEU A 495 15.59 -28.12 15.41
CA LEU A 495 14.27 -27.55 15.66
C LEU A 495 14.07 -27.27 17.17
N CYS A 496 14.39 -28.23 18.03
CA CYS A 496 14.33 -28.07 19.49
C CYS A 496 15.30 -26.99 20.01
N ILE A 497 16.49 -26.84 19.43
CA ILE A 497 17.43 -25.77 19.77
C ILE A 497 16.89 -24.40 19.33
N LEU A 498 16.31 -24.30 18.13
CA LEU A 498 15.69 -23.07 17.63
C LEU A 498 14.47 -22.67 18.48
N ILE A 499 13.59 -23.62 18.79
CA ILE A 499 12.47 -23.45 19.71
C ILE A 499 12.99 -23.01 21.09
N HIS A 500 13.95 -23.73 21.68
CA HIS A 500 14.46 -23.36 23.00
C HIS A 500 15.14 -21.99 23.00
N LYS A 501 15.87 -21.61 21.94
CA LYS A 501 16.48 -20.28 21.78
C LYS A 501 15.43 -19.17 21.64
N HIS A 502 14.37 -19.40 20.86
CA HIS A 502 13.31 -18.42 20.61
C HIS A 502 12.37 -18.24 21.82
N TYR A 503 12.01 -19.33 22.49
CA TYR A 503 11.12 -19.31 23.66
C TYR A 503 11.84 -19.11 25.00
N ARG A 504 13.19 -19.06 25.04
CA ARG A 504 13.97 -18.87 26.29
C ARG A 504 13.54 -17.63 27.09
N HIS A 505 13.17 -16.56 26.40
CA HIS A 505 12.70 -15.32 27.01
C HIS A 505 11.27 -15.40 27.60
N ARG A 506 10.44 -16.38 27.20
CA ARG A 506 9.05 -16.51 27.69
C ARG A 506 8.89 -17.38 28.93
N PHE A 507 9.85 -18.25 29.25
CA PHE A 507 9.73 -19.16 30.41
C PHE A 507 10.32 -18.64 31.73
N ASN A 508 11.02 -17.50 31.72
CA ASN A 508 11.76 -17.03 32.90
C ASN A 508 10.92 -16.18 33.89
N CYS A 509 9.59 -16.12 33.73
CA CYS A 509 8.71 -15.24 34.50
C CYS A 509 8.02 -15.93 35.72
N CYS A 510 8.11 -17.26 35.85
CA CYS A 510 7.30 -18.02 36.81
C CYS A 510 8.13 -18.93 37.74
N SER A 511 9.09 -18.38 38.49
CA SER A 511 9.72 -19.09 39.61
C SER A 511 10.25 -18.14 40.68
N GLY A 512 9.36 -17.64 41.55
CA GLY A 512 9.73 -16.71 42.63
C GLY A 512 10.34 -17.39 43.86
N LYS A 513 11.42 -16.79 44.39
CA LYS A 513 11.84 -16.95 45.79
C LYS A 513 12.28 -15.59 46.35
N VAL A 514 11.81 -15.28 47.55
CA VAL A 514 11.99 -14.00 48.24
C VAL A 514 13.13 -14.08 49.26
N SER A 515 14.00 -13.06 49.33
CA SER A 515 15.02 -12.82 50.37
C SER A 515 15.59 -11.38 50.24
N PRO A 516 16.25 -10.80 51.28
CA PRO A 516 15.97 -9.41 51.71
C PRO A 516 16.88 -8.29 51.15
N PRO A 517 16.66 -6.99 51.51
CA PRO A 517 17.21 -5.83 50.79
C PRO A 517 18.68 -5.48 51.13
N PRO A 518 19.34 -4.67 50.26
CA PRO A 518 20.79 -4.44 50.31
C PRO A 518 21.22 -3.12 50.99
N PRO A 519 22.52 -3.01 51.38
CA PRO A 519 23.20 -1.74 51.57
C PRO A 519 24.23 -1.41 50.46
N LEU A 520 24.13 -0.18 49.93
CA LEU A 520 25.20 0.71 49.43
C LEU A 520 26.49 0.15 48.77
N SER A 521 26.61 0.45 47.46
CA SER A 521 27.78 1.01 46.74
C SER A 521 29.21 0.45 46.93
N VAL A 522 29.90 0.18 45.81
CA VAL A 522 31.16 0.84 45.38
C VAL A 522 31.52 0.41 43.94
N TYR A 523 32.21 1.27 43.18
CA TYR A 523 32.79 0.96 41.85
C TYR A 523 34.09 0.15 41.99
N ASP A 524 34.44 -0.67 40.99
CA ASP A 524 35.65 -0.38 40.17
C ASP A 524 35.81 -1.28 38.94
N ASN A 525 36.65 -0.83 38.00
CA ASN A 525 37.10 -1.56 36.82
C ASN A 525 38.61 -1.87 36.92
N LEU A 526 39.08 -2.94 36.26
CA LEU A 526 40.41 -3.18 35.65
C LEU A 526 40.44 -4.68 35.24
N ALA A 527 40.38 -5.06 33.96
CA ALA A 527 41.40 -4.97 32.89
C ALA A 527 42.54 -6.01 33.01
N PHE A 528 42.68 -6.90 31.99
CA PHE A 528 43.95 -7.46 31.52
C PHE A 528 43.79 -8.14 30.14
N PHE A 529 44.65 -7.76 29.19
CA PHE A 529 44.99 -8.44 27.91
C PHE A 529 46.36 -9.18 28.11
N PRO A 530 47.00 -9.93 27.16
CA PRO A 530 46.83 -9.89 25.69
C PRO A 530 47.03 -11.21 24.87
N ASP A 531 46.77 -11.13 23.55
CA ASP A 531 47.57 -11.67 22.40
C ASP A 531 47.87 -13.19 22.22
N HIS A 532 48.14 -13.75 21.01
CA HIS A 532 48.38 -13.18 19.66
C HIS A 532 48.26 -14.22 18.50
N LYS A 533 48.46 -13.76 17.24
CA LYS A 533 48.84 -14.48 15.97
C LYS A 533 47.76 -15.28 15.21
N ALA A 534 47.74 -15.32 13.85
CA ALA A 534 48.50 -14.58 12.81
C ALA A 534 47.87 -14.77 11.39
N SER A 535 48.35 -14.07 10.34
CA SER A 535 48.57 -14.75 9.04
C SER A 535 48.46 -14.03 7.66
N TRP A 536 48.98 -12.80 7.47
CA TRP A 536 49.43 -12.27 6.14
C TRP A 536 48.37 -11.96 5.05
N LEU A 537 48.61 -11.12 4.01
CA LEU A 537 49.80 -10.38 3.54
C LEU A 537 49.40 -9.07 2.81
N SER A 538 50.32 -8.10 2.64
CA SER A 538 50.16 -6.87 1.83
C SER A 538 51.51 -6.30 1.37
N THR A 539 51.53 -5.45 0.33
CA THR A 539 52.68 -4.68 -0.20
C THR A 539 52.19 -3.35 -0.77
N SER A 540 52.92 -2.21 -0.79
CA SER A 540 54.24 -1.87 -0.19
C SER A 540 54.41 -0.32 -0.07
N ASN A 541 55.35 0.13 0.77
CA ASN A 541 55.69 1.55 1.09
C ASN A 541 56.61 2.21 -0.01
N PRO A 542 57.13 3.48 0.03
CA PRO A 542 57.48 4.31 1.21
C PRO A 542 57.18 5.84 1.18
N GLN A 543 57.52 6.53 2.28
CA GLN A 543 57.37 7.98 2.56
C GLN A 543 58.71 8.56 3.09
N PRO A 544 58.90 9.91 3.10
CA PRO A 544 59.61 10.58 4.21
C PRO A 544 58.92 11.84 4.80
N GLN A 545 59.45 12.34 5.92
CA GLN A 545 58.99 13.42 6.83
C GLN A 545 60.00 14.62 6.83
N PRO A 546 59.93 15.68 7.69
CA PRO A 546 59.08 16.00 8.87
C PRO A 546 58.23 17.30 8.67
N ASP A 547 58.02 18.34 9.52
CA ASP A 547 58.54 18.80 10.85
C ASP A 547 57.52 19.80 11.57
N PRO A 548 57.82 20.67 12.58
CA PRO A 548 56.92 20.79 13.77
C PRO A 548 56.55 22.22 14.31
N GLU A 549 55.95 22.25 15.52
CA GLU A 549 55.81 23.38 16.50
C GLU A 549 54.79 24.54 16.24
N THR A 550 54.20 25.25 17.23
CA THR A 550 54.28 25.20 18.72
C THR A 550 52.98 25.65 19.47
N ALA A 551 52.79 25.15 20.70
CA ALA A 551 52.26 25.83 21.92
C ALA A 551 50.77 26.32 22.08
N ARG A 552 50.44 26.60 23.37
CA ARG A 552 49.14 26.93 24.06
C ARG A 552 49.48 28.04 25.12
N PRO A 553 48.66 28.48 26.13
CA PRO A 553 47.23 28.31 26.45
C PRO A 553 46.46 29.66 26.78
N PRO A 554 45.80 29.93 27.94
CA PRO A 554 44.30 29.94 28.04
C PRO A 554 43.63 31.14 28.78
N SER A 555 42.29 31.21 28.79
CA SER A 555 41.43 31.53 29.99
C SER A 555 39.91 31.54 29.69
N GLY A 556 39.06 31.40 30.73
CA GLY A 556 37.60 31.63 30.75
C GLY A 556 37.24 32.74 31.78
N PRO A 557 36.02 32.80 32.42
CA PRO A 557 34.91 31.81 32.44
C PRO A 557 33.44 32.34 32.43
N GLN A 558 32.49 31.41 32.23
CA GLN A 558 31.11 31.25 32.80
C GLN A 558 30.11 32.43 33.10
N SER A 559 28.91 32.35 32.45
CA SER A 559 27.52 32.37 33.04
C SER A 559 26.96 33.64 33.76
N PRO A 560 25.63 33.79 34.08
CA PRO A 560 24.47 32.86 34.01
C PRO A 560 23.14 33.44 33.38
N MET A 561 21.98 32.80 33.64
CA MET A 561 20.61 33.07 33.11
C MET A 561 19.80 34.17 33.84
N SER A 562 18.73 34.72 33.20
CA SER A 562 17.33 34.72 33.71
C SER A 562 16.24 35.35 32.79
N SER A 563 14.98 35.02 33.10
CA SER A 563 13.67 35.19 32.44
C SER A 563 13.06 36.59 32.17
N SER A 564 12.01 36.66 31.33
CA SER A 564 10.80 37.52 31.47
C SER A 564 9.69 37.19 30.43
N LEU A 565 8.54 37.88 30.45
CA LEU A 565 7.23 37.45 29.88
C LEU A 565 6.63 38.38 28.78
N THR A 566 5.55 37.90 28.14
CA THR A 566 4.74 38.48 27.02
C THR A 566 3.84 39.67 27.45
N PRO A 567 3.32 40.52 26.51
CA PRO A 567 2.09 40.25 25.72
C PRO A 567 2.01 40.86 24.27
N PRO A 568 0.97 40.53 23.46
CA PRO A 568 0.79 40.99 22.05
C PRO A 568 -0.21 42.16 21.86
N SER A 569 -0.49 42.56 20.60
CA SER A 569 -1.34 43.71 20.24
C SER A 569 -2.41 43.44 19.17
N SER A 570 -3.56 44.14 19.32
CA SER A 570 -4.57 44.54 18.31
C SER A 570 -5.40 43.49 17.51
N ALA A 571 -6.72 43.57 17.70
CA ALA A 571 -7.81 43.05 16.85
C ALA A 571 -8.31 44.20 15.88
N PRO A 572 -9.44 44.13 15.12
CA PRO A 572 -10.49 43.08 14.98
C PRO A 572 -10.95 42.80 13.53
N PRO A 573 -11.96 41.92 13.34
CA PRO A 573 -12.94 42.11 12.25
C PRO A 573 -14.41 41.76 12.63
N SER A 574 -15.38 42.48 12.04
CA SER A 574 -16.83 42.17 11.99
C SER A 574 -17.61 43.28 11.24
N PRO A 575 -18.84 43.07 10.72
CA PRO A 575 -19.60 41.80 10.55
C PRO A 575 -20.23 41.60 9.14
N GLU A 576 -21.05 40.55 9.01
CA GLU A 576 -22.24 40.40 8.12
C GLU A 576 -22.14 40.47 6.57
N LEU A 577 -22.59 39.39 5.93
CA LEU A 577 -23.96 39.37 5.36
C LEU A 577 -24.54 37.94 5.30
N ARG A 578 -25.87 37.80 5.30
CA ARG A 578 -26.58 36.49 5.38
C ARG A 578 -27.92 36.51 4.63
N ALA A 579 -28.07 35.76 3.54
CA ALA A 579 -29.38 35.46 2.93
C ALA A 579 -29.32 34.27 1.91
N PRO A 580 -30.05 33.16 2.15
CA PRO A 580 -30.40 32.16 1.11
C PRO A 580 -31.77 32.46 0.48
N GLY A 581 -32.03 31.99 -0.75
CA GLY A 581 -33.12 32.54 -1.58
C GLY A 581 -33.90 31.63 -2.55
N SER A 582 -33.88 30.30 -2.39
CA SER A 582 -34.99 29.40 -2.83
C SER A 582 -35.29 29.27 -4.36
N PRO A 583 -36.14 28.31 -4.82
CA PRO A 583 -35.89 27.65 -6.12
C PRO A 583 -37.00 27.76 -7.19
N LYS A 584 -36.69 27.26 -8.41
CA LYS A 584 -37.67 26.73 -9.39
C LYS A 584 -37.02 25.75 -10.38
N THR A 585 -37.83 25.15 -11.26
CA THR A 585 -37.66 23.73 -11.65
C THR A 585 -37.82 23.45 -13.15
N VAL A 586 -37.37 22.24 -13.57
CA VAL A 586 -37.88 21.39 -14.68
C VAL A 586 -37.28 21.51 -16.10
N GLN A 587 -36.84 20.33 -16.59
CA GLN A 587 -36.69 19.82 -17.98
C GLN A 587 -35.66 20.39 -18.99
N ALA A 588 -34.58 19.61 -19.14
CA ALA A 588 -34.24 18.81 -20.34
C ALA A 588 -34.40 19.40 -21.77
N GLY A 589 -33.28 19.44 -22.49
CA GLY A 589 -33.17 19.66 -23.95
C GLY A 589 -31.74 19.32 -24.41
N ASP A 590 -31.57 18.91 -25.66
CA ASP A 590 -30.33 18.30 -26.17
C ASP A 590 -29.20 19.29 -26.54
N SER A 591 -28.00 18.73 -26.74
CA SER A 591 -26.73 19.44 -27.05
C SER A 591 -26.58 19.77 -28.57
N PRO A 592 -25.50 20.41 -29.09
CA PRO A 592 -24.24 20.85 -28.45
C PRO A 592 -23.67 22.24 -28.90
N LEU A 593 -22.42 22.52 -28.48
CA LEU A 593 -21.43 23.47 -29.03
C LEU A 593 -21.69 25.00 -28.97
N ALA A 594 -21.06 25.67 -27.99
CA ALA A 594 -20.50 27.02 -28.15
C ALA A 594 -19.44 27.34 -27.07
N VAL A 595 -18.14 27.27 -27.42
CA VAL A 595 -17.04 27.72 -26.52
C VAL A 595 -16.80 29.22 -26.71
N ARG A 596 -16.68 29.97 -25.61
CA ARG A 596 -16.13 31.34 -25.62
C ARG A 596 -15.15 31.56 -24.47
N SER A 597 -13.99 32.11 -24.80
CA SER A 597 -12.92 32.44 -23.87
C SER A 597 -13.13 33.80 -23.21
N ILE A 598 -12.80 33.90 -21.92
CA ILE A 598 -12.46 35.17 -21.25
C ILE A 598 -11.17 34.94 -20.46
N LEU A 599 -10.08 35.53 -20.93
CA LEU A 599 -8.81 35.60 -20.21
C LEU A 599 -8.80 36.80 -19.26
N THR A 600 -8.81 36.56 -17.95
CA THR A 600 -8.44 37.56 -16.94
C THR A 600 -7.03 37.28 -16.43
N LYS A 601 -6.07 38.15 -16.79
CA LYS A 601 -4.73 38.14 -16.21
C LYS A 601 -4.77 38.67 -14.78
N GLU A 602 -4.36 37.86 -13.81
CA GLU A 602 -3.73 38.34 -12.58
C GLU A 602 -2.43 37.58 -12.32
N ARG A 603 -1.41 38.28 -11.83
CA ARG A 603 -0.11 37.70 -11.45
C ARG A 603 -0.08 37.49 -9.94
N ARG A 604 0.31 36.28 -9.50
CA ARG A 604 0.96 36.12 -8.18
C ARG A 604 2.48 36.22 -8.35
N PRO A 605 3.22 36.72 -7.34
CA PRO A 605 4.68 36.76 -7.36
C PRO A 605 5.30 35.37 -7.13
N GLU A 606 6.56 35.22 -7.56
CA GLU A 606 7.33 33.98 -7.49
C GLU A 606 8.23 33.93 -6.24
N GLY A 607 8.64 32.72 -5.85
CA GLY A 607 9.60 32.42 -4.78
C GLY A 607 9.24 31.12 -4.06
N GLU A 608 10.02 30.03 -4.12
CA GLU A 608 11.28 29.76 -4.85
C GLU A 608 11.27 28.31 -5.37
N GLY A 609 12.18 27.93 -6.28
CA GLY A 609 12.40 26.52 -6.67
C GLY A 609 11.75 26.06 -7.99
N GLY A 610 12.02 26.74 -9.10
CA GLY A 610 11.49 26.37 -10.43
C GLY A 610 12.27 25.25 -11.14
N TYR A 611 11.56 24.20 -11.57
CA TYR A 611 12.10 23.17 -12.47
C TYR A 611 12.06 23.63 -13.93
N LYS A 612 13.14 23.37 -14.68
CA LYS A 612 13.36 23.92 -16.04
C LYS A 612 12.76 23.02 -17.13
N ALA A 613 11.44 23.13 -17.36
CA ALA A 613 10.79 22.47 -18.48
C ALA A 613 11.17 23.13 -19.83
N VAL A 614 11.68 22.33 -20.77
CA VAL A 614 11.93 22.74 -22.16
C VAL A 614 10.84 22.16 -23.04
N TRP A 615 10.00 23.01 -23.63
CA TRP A 615 8.94 22.62 -24.54
C TRP A 615 9.43 22.66 -25.99
N PHE A 616 9.40 21.52 -26.68
CA PHE A 616 9.54 21.47 -28.14
C PHE A 616 8.14 21.47 -28.77
N GLY A 617 7.75 22.60 -29.35
CA GLY A 617 6.55 22.67 -30.16
C GLY A 617 6.74 21.90 -31.46
N LYS A 618 5.79 21.03 -31.80
CA LYS A 618 5.68 20.43 -33.13
C LYS A 618 4.69 21.24 -33.97
N ASP A 619 4.75 21.02 -35.28
CA ASP A 619 3.84 21.51 -36.33
C ASP A 619 4.05 22.95 -36.83
N ILE A 620 4.88 23.05 -37.88
CA ILE A 620 4.72 24.04 -38.96
C ILE A 620 4.75 23.26 -40.29
N ARG A 621 3.75 23.45 -41.14
CA ARG A 621 3.82 23.13 -42.58
C ARG A 621 3.55 24.38 -43.39
N GLU A 622 4.54 24.73 -44.21
CA GLU A 622 4.45 25.29 -45.57
C GLU A 622 3.69 26.61 -45.86
N GLU A 623 4.21 27.31 -46.88
CA GLU A 623 3.65 28.46 -47.61
C GLU A 623 3.36 29.79 -46.85
N ALA A 624 4.33 30.71 -46.94
CA ALA A 624 4.10 32.16 -47.00
C ALA A 624 5.15 32.83 -47.92
N ASP A 625 4.78 33.92 -48.59
CA ASP A 625 5.50 34.49 -49.74
C ASP A 625 6.89 35.10 -49.46
N VAL A 626 7.75 35.06 -50.50
CA VAL A 626 9.00 35.82 -50.55
C VAL A 626 8.73 37.25 -51.00
N VAL A 627 8.99 38.22 -50.12
CA VAL A 627 9.03 39.66 -50.50
C VAL A 627 10.41 40.23 -50.17
N VAL A 628 11.20 40.48 -51.22
CA VAL A 628 12.49 41.19 -51.10
C VAL A 628 12.25 42.69 -51.08
N LEU A 629 12.75 43.36 -50.04
CA LEU A 629 12.96 44.81 -50.04
C LEU A 629 14.36 45.12 -49.51
N ASN A 630 15.00 46.13 -50.11
CA ASN A 630 16.44 46.35 -49.99
C ASN A 630 16.82 47.16 -48.74
N GLU A 631 18.03 46.89 -48.27
CA GLU A 631 18.89 47.82 -47.51
C GLU A 631 19.11 49.16 -48.28
N PRO A 632 19.57 50.29 -47.65
CA PRO A 632 20.86 50.28 -46.95
C PRO A 632 21.15 51.30 -45.81
N ALA A 633 22.28 51.02 -45.14
CA ALA A 633 23.32 51.96 -44.67
C ALA A 633 23.25 52.71 -43.31
N ALA A 634 24.47 52.94 -42.80
CA ALA A 634 24.95 53.77 -41.68
C ALA A 634 24.69 53.26 -40.23
N GLY A 635 25.72 53.04 -39.39
CA GLY A 635 27.16 53.00 -39.69
C GLY A 635 28.10 53.00 -38.47
N VAL A 636 29.36 52.59 -38.72
CA VAL A 636 30.62 52.97 -38.05
C VAL A 636 30.71 52.87 -36.51
N ASP A 637 31.49 51.91 -36.01
CA ASP A 637 32.85 52.22 -35.49
C ASP A 637 33.79 51.00 -35.48
N SER A 638 35.10 51.18 -35.26
CA SER A 638 36.14 50.20 -35.69
C SER A 638 37.34 49.93 -34.76
N ALA A 639 37.75 48.65 -34.66
CA ALA A 639 39.10 48.16 -34.27
C ALA A 639 39.20 46.65 -34.64
N SER A 640 40.00 46.18 -35.62
CA SER A 640 41.47 46.00 -35.68
C SER A 640 41.99 44.85 -34.77
N ALA A 641 42.75 43.84 -35.23
CA ALA A 641 43.35 43.58 -36.56
C ALA A 641 43.74 42.08 -36.77
N SER A 642 44.09 41.71 -38.03
CA SER A 642 44.99 40.62 -38.53
C SER A 642 45.19 39.33 -37.71
N GLY A 643 45.11 38.11 -38.27
CA GLY A 643 45.84 37.60 -39.46
C GLY A 643 47.02 36.71 -39.00
N SER A 644 47.50 35.66 -39.69
CA SER A 644 47.36 35.19 -41.08
C SER A 644 47.44 33.64 -41.14
N GLU A 645 47.10 33.05 -42.29
CA GLU A 645 47.33 31.64 -42.63
C GLU A 645 48.80 31.35 -43.02
N GLY A 646 49.13 30.06 -43.12
CA GLY A 646 50.36 29.51 -43.69
C GLY A 646 51.22 28.71 -42.69
N SER A 647 51.76 27.53 -42.96
CA SER A 647 51.43 26.34 -43.78
C SER A 647 52.70 25.44 -43.75
N ASP A 648 52.54 24.17 -44.15
CA ASP A 648 53.58 23.27 -44.64
C ASP A 648 54.60 22.61 -43.67
N GLU A 649 54.69 21.28 -43.81
CA GLU A 649 55.80 20.31 -43.66
C GLU A 649 56.86 20.55 -42.55
N ASP A 650 57.12 19.58 -41.65
CA ASP A 650 57.84 18.34 -42.02
C ASP A 650 57.61 17.14 -41.07
N SER A 651 58.15 15.98 -41.45
CA SER A 651 58.27 14.71 -40.68
C SER A 651 59.78 14.33 -40.58
N PRO A 652 60.25 13.21 -39.97
CA PRO A 652 59.55 12.07 -39.36
C PRO A 652 60.12 11.58 -38.00
N ASN A 653 59.56 10.46 -37.49
CA ASN A 653 60.10 9.60 -36.40
C ASN A 653 60.17 10.26 -34.99
N GLN A 654 60.15 9.50 -33.88
CA GLN A 654 60.51 8.10 -33.69
C GLN A 654 59.70 7.43 -32.55
N SER A 655 59.40 6.14 -32.69
CA SER A 655 58.80 5.32 -31.62
C SER A 655 59.85 4.87 -30.59
N TYR A 656 59.52 4.89 -29.29
CA TYR A 656 59.75 3.78 -28.34
C TYR A 656 59.32 4.13 -26.90
N ILE A 657 58.18 3.59 -26.47
CA ILE A 657 57.90 2.84 -25.21
C ILE A 657 56.38 2.65 -25.11
#